data_AF-A0A6S7IFS0-F1
#
_entry.id   AF-A0A6S7IFS0-F1
#
_cell.length_a   1.000
_cell.length_b   1.000
_cell.length_c   1.000
_cell.angle_alpha   90.00
_cell.angle_beta   90.00
_cell.angle_gamma   90.00
#
_symmetry.space_group_name_H-M   'P 1'
#
loop_
_entity.id
_entity.type
_entity.pdbx_description
1 polymer ?
#
loop_
_entity_poly.entity_id
_entity_poly.type
_entity_poly.pdbx_seq_one_letter_code
_entity_poly.pdbx_strand_id
1 'polypeptide(L)'
;MSDELDLYSIQKYVNDIGVHQCFSPQYIQRSCISSEELAFNIKLTNRCIKNWDELKNTIPGVSYVDILNSTLKSNGMPNKVKSTNQMETRLLNLCSKVRGYLKGKSGRKYETIASAERNFSVRWHELENFYHAEEKLSIASEKVTLVEKERDNLQKRCENLYQSLLQEKTSRKCAEENAMEYSDNLETLKAENLHLYEYVEKIEELSKFENLGKKIPDLKERQQRRKIQELKTKVQTALWFTETFGLKLSSVTFQDDDGKCHPLEYKYQAQEKRSFKDLPEDDQEKIQQILFITDKFCIGEAAYHELTMMDGGEQLPRSYLVKQCKHAMDQLCHISRTPGKADGAQLDFKRELQEQIKKQIDLAEFLKDPTNKLKVKISGDGAQMTRLTNFVIMSFSLLDNDDVMSSKGNHTVAVIKGEESYDLLKTSCSEFFSEVNKILQDGKIDIDGLQIPVEIYLGALGDYLFLLIIMGMKCATSDFSCLWCLIHKHDRHDMSKELKYYCEEPLKRTLESIKENAKNNKYSCAHRPLLNISLDHVVPDELHLMLRVTDVLTKNLVDEAVAWDHKENLNKAPCQRTTAHVDALKQAIASCGISFNIWEKKNADGKASGLFEFTSLMGSDKKILMKELPPKLKDILKPKSCNTIVQIWENFHELYTMLGESDPSDEYIQTFFEKAKHWIVLFNSLAGECEG
;
A
#
# COMPACT_ATOMS: atom_id res chain seq x y z
N MET A 1 18.12 17.61 -28.68
CA MET A 1 18.97 18.58 -29.43
C MET A 1 20.46 18.53 -29.06
N SER A 2 20.90 17.73 -28.08
CA SER A 2 22.33 17.39 -27.88
C SER A 2 22.79 16.17 -28.70
N ASP A 3 21.84 15.40 -29.25
CA ASP A 3 22.09 14.14 -29.93
C ASP A 3 22.25 14.28 -31.45
N GLU A 4 22.18 15.51 -31.99
CA GLU A 4 22.32 15.82 -33.42
C GLU A 4 23.67 16.47 -33.79
N LEU A 5 24.65 16.47 -32.88
CA LEU A 5 26.04 16.74 -33.25
C LEU A 5 26.65 15.46 -33.81
N ASP A 6 26.36 15.23 -35.08
CA ASP A 6 26.80 14.08 -35.85
C ASP A 6 28.32 13.90 -35.71
N LEU A 7 28.74 12.79 -35.10
CA LEU A 7 30.13 12.42 -34.79
C LEU A 7 31.06 12.52 -36.01
N TYR A 8 30.48 12.46 -37.21
CA TYR A 8 31.17 12.54 -38.49
C TYR A 8 31.62 13.97 -38.87
N SER A 9 30.89 15.01 -38.45
CA SER A 9 31.19 16.41 -38.81
C SER A 9 32.33 17.00 -37.97
N ILE A 10 32.56 16.44 -36.78
CA ILE A 10 33.57 16.91 -35.82
C ILE A 10 34.95 16.26 -36.07
N GLN A 11 34.99 15.03 -36.64
CA GLN A 11 36.23 14.27 -36.86
C GLN A 11 37.32 15.03 -37.64
N LYS A 12 36.94 15.89 -38.60
CA LYS A 12 37.89 16.69 -39.39
C LYS A 12 38.71 17.68 -38.55
N TYR A 13 38.25 18.00 -37.33
CA TYR A 13 38.85 18.99 -36.44
C TYR A 13 39.54 18.37 -35.21
N VAL A 14 39.52 17.04 -35.06
CA VAL A 14 39.99 16.31 -33.86
C VAL A 14 41.48 15.94 -33.92
N ASN A 15 42.13 16.01 -35.09
CA ASN A 15 43.48 15.46 -35.29
C ASN A 15 44.66 16.26 -34.69
N ASP A 16 44.44 17.30 -33.89
CA ASP A 16 45.51 18.09 -33.24
C ASP A 16 45.27 18.26 -31.72
N ILE A 17 44.75 17.23 -31.05
CA ILE A 17 44.48 17.24 -29.61
C ILE A 17 45.37 16.23 -28.88
N GLY A 18 46.35 16.74 -28.14
CA GLY A 18 47.07 15.99 -27.11
C GLY A 18 46.47 16.27 -25.75
N VAL A 19 45.61 15.39 -25.24
CA VAL A 19 45.17 15.45 -23.83
C VAL A 19 46.26 14.80 -22.98
N HIS A 20 47.17 15.60 -22.42
CA HIS A 20 48.11 15.12 -21.41
C HIS A 20 47.52 15.31 -20.02
N GLN A 21 47.20 14.20 -19.36
CA GLN A 21 46.83 14.15 -17.96
C GLN A 21 48.10 14.48 -17.13
N CYS A 22 48.30 15.75 -16.78
CA CYS A 22 49.29 16.09 -15.77
C CYS A 22 48.72 15.73 -14.39
N PHE A 23 48.96 14.51 -13.93
CA PHE A 23 49.05 14.27 -12.50
C PHE A 23 50.26 15.06 -12.01
N SER A 24 50.04 16.20 -11.35
CA SER A 24 51.09 16.87 -10.60
C SER A 24 51.39 16.04 -9.36
N PRO A 25 52.64 15.61 -9.12
CA PRO A 25 53.08 15.20 -7.79
C PRO A 25 52.84 16.34 -6.80
N GLN A 26 52.57 15.99 -5.54
CA GLN A 26 52.11 16.86 -4.44
C GLN A 26 53.07 18.01 -4.00
N TYR A 27 54.01 18.52 -4.81
CA TYR A 27 55.00 19.50 -4.31
C TYR A 27 55.16 20.84 -5.05
N ILE A 28 54.40 21.18 -6.10
CA ILE A 28 54.53 22.50 -6.76
C ILE A 28 53.31 23.38 -6.50
N GLN A 29 53.25 23.95 -5.29
CA GLN A 29 52.56 25.21 -5.04
C GLN A 29 53.38 26.35 -5.65
N ARG A 30 52.80 27.13 -6.57
CA ARG A 30 53.01 28.59 -6.67
C ARG A 30 52.03 29.24 -7.64
N SER A 31 51.48 30.36 -7.19
CA SER A 31 50.52 31.28 -7.81
C SER A 31 49.04 30.85 -7.83
N CYS A 32 48.39 31.12 -6.69
CA CYS A 32 47.01 31.58 -6.50
C CYS A 32 45.87 30.83 -7.24
N ILE A 33 45.28 29.84 -6.57
CA ILE A 33 43.85 29.50 -6.40
C ILE A 33 43.83 28.28 -5.44
N SER A 34 42.90 28.18 -4.49
CA SER A 34 42.84 27.05 -3.54
C SER A 34 42.75 25.71 -4.27
N SER A 35 43.64 24.78 -3.94
CA SER A 35 43.76 23.47 -4.58
C SER A 35 42.56 22.54 -4.33
N GLU A 36 41.61 22.96 -3.50
CA GLU A 36 40.42 22.17 -3.11
C GLU A 36 39.23 22.32 -4.09
N GLU A 37 39.27 23.29 -5.03
CA GLU A 37 38.15 23.52 -5.96
C GLU A 37 38.35 22.96 -7.38
N LEU A 38 39.55 22.49 -7.75
CA LEU A 38 39.92 22.19 -9.13
C LEU A 38 39.74 20.69 -9.45
N ALA A 39 38.93 20.37 -10.47
CA ALA A 39 38.65 19.00 -10.89
C ALA A 39 39.70 18.46 -11.86
N PHE A 40 39.97 19.17 -12.95
CA PHE A 40 41.03 18.80 -13.91
C PHE A 40 41.45 19.99 -14.78
N ASN A 41 42.64 19.88 -15.39
CA ASN A 41 43.19 20.84 -16.36
C ASN A 41 43.25 20.21 -17.75
N ILE A 42 42.75 20.94 -18.76
CA ILE A 42 42.78 20.55 -20.17
C ILE A 42 43.86 21.37 -20.87
N LYS A 43 44.77 20.71 -21.59
CA LYS A 43 45.70 21.37 -22.51
C LYS A 43 45.10 21.45 -23.90
N LEU A 44 44.98 22.65 -24.44
CA LEU A 44 44.38 22.92 -25.75
C LEU A 44 45.38 23.69 -26.62
N THR A 45 45.61 23.23 -27.85
CA THR A 45 46.41 23.97 -28.83
C THR A 45 45.63 25.19 -29.33
N ASN A 46 46.34 26.29 -29.66
CA ASN A 46 45.70 27.47 -30.25
C ASN A 46 44.99 27.16 -31.57
N ARG A 47 45.45 26.15 -32.31
CA ARG A 47 44.76 25.60 -33.49
C ARG A 47 43.41 24.98 -33.13
N CYS A 48 43.34 24.16 -32.10
CA CYS A 48 42.08 23.55 -31.62
C CYS A 48 41.06 24.63 -31.19
N ILE A 49 41.50 25.61 -30.41
CA ILE A 49 40.65 26.71 -29.93
C ILE A 49 40.11 27.58 -31.08
N LYS A 50 40.91 27.78 -32.14
CA LYS A 50 40.47 28.47 -33.36
C LYS A 50 39.40 27.66 -34.10
N ASN A 51 39.57 26.34 -34.21
CA ASN A 51 38.58 25.47 -34.85
C ASN A 51 37.23 25.48 -34.11
N TRP A 52 37.23 25.58 -32.78
CA TRP A 52 35.98 25.71 -32.00
C TRP A 52 35.20 26.98 -32.35
N ASP A 53 35.92 28.05 -32.63
CA ASP A 53 35.35 29.32 -33.03
C ASP A 53 34.77 29.28 -34.45
N GLU A 54 35.44 28.58 -35.36
CA GLU A 54 34.93 28.30 -36.71
C GLU A 54 33.69 27.38 -36.66
N LEU A 55 33.71 26.34 -35.82
CA LEU A 55 32.59 25.40 -35.61
C LEU A 55 31.33 26.10 -35.07
N LYS A 56 31.47 26.98 -34.07
CA LYS A 56 30.35 27.74 -33.51
C LYS A 56 29.70 28.68 -34.54
N ASN A 57 30.48 29.23 -35.46
CA ASN A 57 29.96 30.08 -36.53
C ASN A 57 29.33 29.27 -37.67
N THR A 58 29.66 27.98 -37.79
CA THR A 58 29.17 27.10 -38.86
C THR A 58 27.88 26.38 -38.47
N ILE A 59 27.69 26.05 -37.18
CA ILE A 59 26.51 25.32 -36.69
C ILE A 59 25.64 26.27 -35.84
N PRO A 60 24.46 26.71 -36.35
CA PRO A 60 23.59 27.62 -35.61
C PRO A 60 23.00 26.94 -34.38
N GLY A 61 23.13 27.57 -33.20
CA GLY A 61 22.54 27.10 -31.94
C GLY A 61 23.46 26.31 -31.02
N VAL A 62 24.72 26.05 -31.41
CA VAL A 62 25.69 25.30 -30.59
C VAL A 62 26.44 26.23 -29.63
N SER A 63 26.55 25.84 -28.34
CA SER A 63 27.35 26.56 -27.35
C SER A 63 28.81 26.10 -27.33
N TYR A 64 29.74 26.92 -26.81
CA TYR A 64 31.13 26.47 -26.63
C TYR A 64 31.24 25.35 -25.59
N VAL A 65 30.33 25.30 -24.61
CA VAL A 65 30.26 24.17 -23.64
C VAL A 65 29.87 22.86 -24.33
N ASP A 66 28.99 22.89 -25.33
CA ASP A 66 28.62 21.68 -26.10
C ASP A 66 29.81 21.15 -26.91
N ILE A 67 30.58 22.06 -27.53
CA ILE A 67 31.82 21.71 -28.26
C ILE A 67 32.85 21.11 -27.29
N LEU A 68 32.99 21.67 -26.09
CA LEU A 68 33.89 21.15 -25.05
C LEU A 68 33.47 19.74 -24.60
N ASN A 69 32.20 19.51 -24.30
CA ASN A 69 31.69 18.22 -23.85
C ASN A 69 31.83 17.14 -24.93
N SER A 70 31.56 17.46 -26.19
CA SER A 70 31.80 16.54 -27.32
C SER A 70 33.27 16.23 -27.52
N THR A 71 34.15 17.21 -27.27
CA THR A 71 35.60 17.01 -27.32
C THR A 71 36.10 16.12 -26.18
N LEU A 72 35.57 16.29 -24.97
CA LEU A 72 35.88 15.44 -23.81
C LEU A 72 35.42 13.99 -24.03
N LYS A 73 34.19 13.80 -24.55
CA LYS A 73 33.62 12.49 -24.86
C LYS A 73 34.45 11.75 -25.92
N SER A 74 34.87 12.44 -26.98
CA SER A 74 35.73 11.86 -28.03
C SER A 74 37.12 11.45 -27.52
N ASN A 75 37.60 12.05 -26.42
CA ASN A 75 38.87 11.70 -25.77
C ASN A 75 38.69 10.72 -24.60
N GLY A 76 37.52 10.08 -24.46
CA GLY A 76 37.28 9.05 -23.45
C GLY A 76 37.11 9.56 -22.02
N MET A 77 36.85 10.85 -21.81
CA MET A 77 36.57 11.39 -20.48
C MET A 77 35.07 11.26 -20.13
N PRO A 78 34.72 10.60 -19.01
CA PRO A 78 33.32 10.33 -18.64
C PRO A 78 32.59 11.55 -18.05
N ASN A 79 33.31 12.60 -17.64
CA ASN A 79 32.74 13.73 -16.91
C ASN A 79 32.11 14.76 -17.86
N LYS A 80 30.85 15.12 -17.62
CA LYS A 80 30.13 16.17 -18.37
C LYS A 80 30.17 17.51 -17.63
N VAL A 81 30.57 18.57 -18.32
CA VAL A 81 30.64 19.95 -17.80
C VAL A 81 29.26 20.61 -17.90
N LYS A 82 28.81 21.25 -16.83
CA LYS A 82 27.52 21.97 -16.77
C LYS A 82 27.50 23.14 -17.76
N SER A 83 26.41 23.25 -18.52
CA SER A 83 26.17 24.42 -19.37
C SER A 83 25.69 25.61 -18.52
N THR A 84 26.64 26.45 -18.12
CA THR A 84 26.38 27.69 -17.35
C THR A 84 26.88 28.91 -18.12
N ASN A 85 26.21 30.06 -17.97
CA ASN A 85 26.61 31.32 -18.61
C ASN A 85 28.05 31.73 -18.25
N GLN A 86 28.48 31.40 -17.04
CA GLN A 86 29.84 31.66 -16.57
C GLN A 86 30.88 30.82 -17.34
N MET A 87 30.62 29.52 -17.54
CA MET A 87 31.51 28.65 -18.31
C MET A 87 31.56 29.02 -19.79
N GLU A 88 30.41 29.34 -20.38
CA GLU A 88 30.31 29.79 -21.76
C GLU A 88 31.12 31.09 -21.97
N THR A 89 31.05 32.03 -21.03
CA THR A 89 31.80 33.29 -21.08
C THR A 89 33.32 33.06 -20.96
N ARG A 90 33.74 32.12 -20.11
CA ARG A 90 35.16 31.75 -19.95
C ARG A 90 35.73 31.17 -21.24
N LEU A 91 34.98 30.29 -21.91
CA LEU A 91 35.37 29.71 -23.20
C LEU A 91 35.36 30.74 -24.33
N LEU A 92 34.35 31.61 -24.41
CA LEU A 92 34.30 32.71 -25.37
C LEU A 92 35.51 33.65 -25.27
N ASN A 93 35.91 33.99 -24.04
CA ASN A 93 37.09 34.82 -23.78
C ASN A 93 38.39 34.14 -24.21
N LEU A 94 38.48 32.81 -24.05
CA LEU A 94 39.62 32.01 -24.50
C LEU A 94 39.72 32.04 -26.04
N CYS A 95 38.62 31.75 -26.73
CA CYS A 95 38.54 31.77 -28.19
C CYS A 95 38.87 33.16 -28.76
N SER A 96 38.32 34.22 -28.17
CA SER A 96 38.56 35.60 -28.60
C SER A 96 40.03 36.01 -28.46
N LYS A 97 40.69 35.61 -27.37
CA LYS A 97 42.13 35.86 -27.16
C LYS A 97 42.98 35.17 -28.22
N VAL A 98 42.71 33.89 -28.50
CA VAL A 98 43.43 33.11 -29.51
C VAL A 98 43.25 33.71 -30.91
N ARG A 99 42.02 34.12 -31.26
CA ARG A 99 41.72 34.81 -32.51
C ARG A 99 42.56 36.09 -32.66
N GLY A 100 42.72 36.86 -31.58
CA GLY A 100 43.56 38.06 -31.53
C GLY A 100 45.04 37.76 -31.79
N TYR A 101 45.59 36.70 -31.19
CA TYR A 101 47.00 36.33 -31.37
C TYR A 101 47.34 35.85 -32.79
N LEU A 102 46.40 35.18 -33.46
CA LEU A 102 46.59 34.66 -34.81
C LEU A 102 46.31 35.71 -35.90
N LYS A 103 45.65 36.83 -35.57
CA LYS A 103 45.27 37.88 -36.52
C LYS A 103 46.50 38.55 -37.14
N GLY A 104 46.60 38.52 -38.47
CA GLY A 104 47.67 39.21 -39.23
C GLY A 104 49.04 38.54 -39.17
N LYS A 105 49.14 37.28 -38.72
CA LYS A 105 50.38 36.49 -38.73
C LYS A 105 50.35 35.49 -39.89
N SER A 106 51.48 35.30 -40.57
CA SER A 106 51.63 34.34 -41.67
C SER A 106 53.02 33.67 -41.65
N GLY A 107 53.16 32.54 -42.36
CA GLY A 107 54.40 31.77 -42.45
C GLY A 107 54.83 31.15 -41.12
N ARG A 108 56.15 30.99 -40.90
CA ARG A 108 56.71 30.34 -39.69
C ARG A 108 56.19 30.92 -38.37
N LYS A 109 55.96 32.24 -38.31
CA LYS A 109 55.44 32.91 -37.10
C LYS A 109 54.00 32.52 -36.78
N TYR A 110 53.16 32.26 -37.78
CA TYR A 110 51.82 31.73 -37.56
C TYR A 110 51.89 30.32 -37.00
N GLU A 111 52.73 29.47 -37.60
CA GLU A 111 52.84 28.07 -37.22
C GLU A 111 53.33 27.89 -35.77
N THR A 112 54.29 28.70 -35.32
CA THR A 112 54.76 28.72 -33.92
C THR A 112 53.66 29.14 -32.93
N ILE A 113 52.77 30.06 -33.31
CA ILE A 113 51.69 30.53 -32.43
C ILE A 113 50.52 29.54 -32.45
N ALA A 114 50.22 28.94 -33.60
CA ALA A 114 49.16 27.95 -33.76
C ALA A 114 49.45 26.64 -33.00
N SER A 115 50.71 26.22 -32.93
CA SER A 115 51.13 25.03 -32.19
C SER A 115 51.31 25.24 -30.68
N ALA A 116 51.25 26.48 -30.19
CA ALA A 116 51.37 26.76 -28.76
C ALA A 116 50.16 26.25 -27.95
N GLU A 117 50.43 25.62 -26.80
CA GLU A 117 49.44 25.05 -25.89
C GLU A 117 48.94 26.06 -24.84
N ARG A 118 47.69 25.90 -24.40
CA ARG A 118 47.08 26.64 -23.30
C ARG A 118 46.40 25.71 -22.31
N ASN A 119 46.50 26.02 -21.03
CA ASN A 119 45.78 25.32 -19.97
C ASN A 119 44.40 25.94 -19.74
N PHE A 120 43.37 25.10 -19.64
CA PHE A 120 42.02 25.45 -19.24
C PHE A 120 41.59 24.61 -18.03
N SER A 121 41.30 25.26 -16.91
CA SER A 121 40.96 24.59 -15.64
C SER A 121 39.45 24.45 -15.44
N VAL A 122 38.99 23.25 -15.08
CA VAL A 122 37.59 22.95 -14.73
C VAL A 122 37.48 22.66 -13.24
N ARG A 123 36.46 23.20 -12.56
CA ARG A 123 36.22 23.04 -11.11
C ARG A 123 35.18 21.96 -10.81
N TRP A 124 35.20 21.41 -9.58
CA TRP A 124 34.29 20.32 -9.18
C TRP A 124 32.80 20.69 -9.26
N HIS A 125 32.41 21.90 -8.83
CA HIS A 125 31.02 22.35 -8.90
C HIS A 125 30.53 22.62 -10.34
N GLU A 126 31.45 22.70 -11.31
CA GLU A 126 31.18 22.90 -12.74
C GLU A 126 30.87 21.57 -13.47
N LEU A 127 30.88 20.41 -12.77
CA LEU A 127 30.57 19.07 -13.33
C LEU A 127 29.15 18.59 -12.97
N GLU A 128 28.47 17.92 -13.91
CA GLU A 128 27.20 17.21 -13.68
C GLU A 128 27.41 16.00 -12.74
N ASN A 129 26.53 15.83 -11.75
CA ASN A 129 26.64 14.78 -10.73
C ASN A 129 25.86 13.53 -11.17
N PHE A 130 26.55 12.41 -11.43
CA PHE A 130 25.97 11.15 -11.93
C PHE A 130 25.81 10.05 -10.88
N TYR A 131 26.34 10.23 -9.66
CA TYR A 131 26.45 9.16 -8.66
C TYR A 131 25.09 8.58 -8.22
N HIS A 132 24.06 9.42 -8.08
CA HIS A 132 22.72 8.98 -7.67
C HIS A 132 21.90 8.27 -8.75
N ALA A 133 22.30 8.35 -10.02
CA ALA A 133 21.56 7.71 -11.11
C ALA A 133 21.97 6.24 -11.29
N GLU A 134 23.26 5.94 -11.17
CA GLU A 134 23.81 4.58 -11.30
C GLU A 134 23.39 3.68 -10.14
N GLU A 135 23.39 4.22 -8.92
CA GLU A 135 22.92 3.52 -7.71
C GLU A 135 21.44 3.10 -7.82
N LYS A 136 20.58 4.01 -8.32
CA LYS A 136 19.16 3.73 -8.54
C LYS A 136 18.93 2.67 -9.63
N LEU A 137 19.79 2.62 -10.64
CA LEU A 137 19.71 1.66 -11.74
C LEU A 137 20.14 0.26 -11.27
N SER A 138 21.16 0.18 -10.42
CA SER A 138 21.59 -1.07 -9.76
C SER A 138 20.46 -1.67 -8.91
N ILE A 139 19.86 -0.85 -8.03
CA ILE A 139 18.74 -1.26 -7.15
C ILE A 139 17.52 -1.70 -7.97
N ALA A 140 17.23 -1.03 -9.09
CA ALA A 140 16.11 -1.40 -9.95
C ALA A 140 16.35 -2.77 -10.63
N SER A 141 17.59 -3.06 -11.03
CA SER A 141 17.92 -4.32 -11.69
C SER A 141 17.82 -5.53 -10.74
N GLU A 142 18.25 -5.38 -9.48
CA GLU A 142 18.10 -6.41 -8.45
C GLU A 142 16.63 -6.72 -8.16
N LYS A 143 15.78 -5.69 -8.07
CA LYS A 143 14.33 -5.87 -7.87
C LYS A 143 13.65 -6.66 -8.99
N VAL A 144 14.06 -6.44 -10.24
CA VAL A 144 13.51 -7.20 -11.38
C VAL A 144 13.86 -8.68 -11.25
N THR A 145 15.11 -9.02 -10.90
CA THR A 145 15.53 -10.42 -10.74
C THR A 145 14.83 -11.13 -9.57
N LEU A 146 14.49 -10.41 -8.50
CA LEU A 146 13.72 -10.93 -7.37
C LEU A 146 12.29 -11.28 -7.78
N VAL A 147 11.63 -10.36 -8.50
CA VAL A 147 10.25 -10.54 -8.97
C VAL A 147 10.13 -11.70 -9.96
N GLU A 148 11.13 -11.93 -10.80
CA GLU A 148 11.16 -13.08 -11.71
C GLU A 148 11.23 -14.42 -10.95
N LYS A 149 12.02 -14.50 -9.87
CA LYS A 149 12.06 -15.69 -8.99
C LYS A 149 10.74 -15.91 -8.25
N GLU A 150 10.10 -14.86 -7.76
CA GLU A 150 8.78 -14.94 -7.10
C GLU A 150 7.71 -15.51 -8.05
N ARG A 151 7.70 -15.05 -9.31
CA ARG A 151 6.78 -15.53 -10.34
C ARG A 151 6.93 -17.04 -10.56
N ASP A 152 8.15 -17.53 -10.70
CA ASP A 152 8.42 -18.93 -10.98
C ASP A 152 8.04 -19.84 -9.79
N ASN A 153 8.25 -19.37 -8.56
CA ASN A 153 7.81 -20.08 -7.34
C ASN A 153 6.29 -20.11 -7.20
N LEU A 154 5.62 -18.99 -7.48
CA LEU A 154 4.15 -18.92 -7.48
C LEU A 154 3.55 -19.87 -8.52
N GLN A 155 4.15 -19.95 -9.72
CA GLN A 155 3.66 -20.83 -10.78
C GLN A 155 3.72 -22.31 -10.38
N LYS A 156 4.84 -22.77 -9.78
CA LYS A 156 4.95 -24.14 -9.25
C LYS A 156 3.91 -24.44 -8.16
N ARG A 157 3.59 -23.43 -7.34
CA ARG A 157 2.63 -23.58 -6.26
C ARG A 157 1.19 -23.64 -6.74
N CYS A 158 0.85 -22.85 -7.77
CA CYS A 158 -0.45 -22.96 -8.43
C CYS A 158 -0.64 -24.36 -9.02
N GLU A 159 0.38 -24.93 -9.66
CA GLU A 159 0.31 -26.28 -10.25
C GLU A 159 0.07 -27.35 -9.17
N ASN A 160 0.84 -27.34 -8.08
CA ASN A 160 0.70 -28.34 -7.00
C ASN A 160 -0.67 -28.26 -6.29
N LEU A 161 -1.17 -27.04 -6.07
CA LEU A 161 -2.48 -26.81 -5.46
C LEU A 161 -3.61 -27.25 -6.39
N TYR A 162 -3.46 -27.00 -7.70
CA TYR A 162 -4.42 -27.42 -8.71
C TYR A 162 -4.57 -28.94 -8.75
N GLN A 163 -3.46 -29.68 -8.74
CA GLN A 163 -3.47 -31.15 -8.74
C GLN A 163 -4.13 -31.72 -7.47
N SER A 164 -3.84 -31.16 -6.29
CA SER A 164 -4.46 -31.60 -5.03
C SER A 164 -5.96 -31.31 -4.98
N LEU A 165 -6.37 -30.12 -5.45
CA LEU A 165 -7.79 -29.74 -5.55
C LEU A 165 -8.56 -30.62 -6.52
N LEU A 166 -7.94 -31.09 -7.62
CA LEU A 166 -8.58 -31.99 -8.57
C LEU A 166 -8.94 -33.35 -7.92
N GLN A 167 -8.04 -33.88 -7.08
CA GLN A 167 -8.26 -35.14 -6.34
C GLN A 167 -9.34 -35.01 -5.25
N GLU A 168 -9.39 -33.89 -4.54
CA GLU A 168 -10.38 -33.68 -3.48
C GLU A 168 -11.77 -33.37 -4.07
N LYS A 169 -11.82 -32.57 -5.14
CA LYS A 169 -13.05 -32.21 -5.86
C LYS A 169 -13.73 -33.42 -6.51
N THR A 170 -12.97 -34.36 -7.05
CA THR A 170 -13.53 -35.61 -7.60
C THR A 170 -14.16 -36.48 -6.50
N SER A 171 -13.54 -36.52 -5.33
CA SER A 171 -14.04 -37.28 -4.17
C SER A 171 -15.31 -36.66 -3.56
N ARG A 172 -15.37 -35.33 -3.46
CA ARG A 172 -16.48 -34.60 -2.83
C ARG A 172 -17.69 -34.43 -3.74
N LYS A 173 -17.46 -34.21 -5.05
CA LYS A 173 -18.52 -34.11 -6.05
C LYS A 173 -19.33 -35.42 -6.14
N CYS A 174 -18.66 -36.57 -6.04
CA CYS A 174 -19.33 -37.88 -5.96
C CYS A 174 -20.21 -38.03 -4.70
N ALA A 175 -19.86 -37.41 -3.58
CA ALA A 175 -20.63 -37.52 -2.32
C ALA A 175 -21.81 -36.52 -2.25
N GLU A 176 -21.63 -35.29 -2.73
CA GLU A 176 -22.62 -34.22 -2.65
C GLU A 176 -23.70 -34.31 -3.75
N GLU A 177 -23.33 -34.74 -4.97
CA GLU A 177 -24.32 -34.97 -6.05
C GLU A 177 -25.34 -36.04 -5.65
N ASN A 178 -24.86 -37.13 -5.03
CA ASN A 178 -25.74 -38.18 -4.51
C ASN A 178 -26.68 -37.64 -3.40
N ALA A 179 -26.19 -36.84 -2.45
CA ALA A 179 -27.01 -36.42 -1.31
C ALA A 179 -28.07 -35.35 -1.66
N MET A 180 -27.74 -34.43 -2.56
CA MET A 180 -28.63 -33.31 -2.95
C MET A 180 -29.71 -33.78 -3.94
N GLU A 181 -29.36 -34.68 -4.86
CA GLU A 181 -30.32 -35.26 -5.82
C GLU A 181 -31.44 -36.04 -5.12
N TYR A 182 -31.17 -36.76 -4.03
CA TYR A 182 -32.22 -37.46 -3.27
C TYR A 182 -33.13 -36.54 -2.46
N SER A 183 -32.62 -35.40 -1.98
CA SER A 183 -33.39 -34.47 -1.13
C SER A 183 -34.32 -33.61 -1.97
N ASP A 184 -33.80 -32.99 -3.03
CA ASP A 184 -34.56 -32.03 -3.85
C ASP A 184 -35.61 -32.74 -4.71
N ASN A 185 -35.32 -33.95 -5.20
CA ASN A 185 -36.32 -34.77 -5.89
C ASN A 185 -37.50 -35.11 -4.97
N LEU A 186 -37.26 -35.34 -3.67
CA LEU A 186 -38.31 -35.79 -2.76
C LEU A 186 -39.25 -34.67 -2.31
N GLU A 187 -38.77 -33.43 -2.21
CA GLU A 187 -39.62 -32.26 -1.93
C GLU A 187 -40.41 -31.79 -3.16
N THR A 188 -39.78 -31.78 -4.34
CA THR A 188 -40.45 -31.41 -5.60
C THR A 188 -41.55 -32.42 -5.97
N LEU A 189 -41.29 -33.73 -5.87
CA LEU A 189 -42.30 -34.77 -6.12
C LEU A 189 -43.49 -34.71 -5.15
N LYS A 190 -43.29 -34.24 -3.91
CA LYS A 190 -44.38 -34.06 -2.94
C LYS A 190 -45.23 -32.83 -3.26
N ALA A 191 -44.60 -31.72 -3.65
CA ALA A 191 -45.31 -30.51 -4.04
C ALA A 191 -46.09 -30.70 -5.35
N GLU A 192 -45.50 -31.37 -6.34
CA GLU A 192 -46.15 -31.67 -7.61
C GLU A 192 -47.33 -32.64 -7.45
N ASN A 193 -47.19 -33.69 -6.64
CA ASN A 193 -48.31 -34.60 -6.36
C ASN A 193 -49.48 -33.86 -5.71
N LEU A 194 -49.22 -33.01 -4.71
CA LEU A 194 -50.27 -32.25 -4.04
C LEU A 194 -51.00 -31.32 -5.02
N HIS A 195 -50.25 -30.61 -5.86
CA HIS A 195 -50.82 -29.72 -6.88
C HIS A 195 -51.61 -30.50 -7.96
N LEU A 196 -51.15 -31.68 -8.37
CA LEU A 196 -51.85 -32.53 -9.32
C LEU A 196 -53.16 -33.09 -8.76
N TYR A 197 -53.19 -33.49 -7.48
CA TYR A 197 -54.43 -33.92 -6.82
C TYR A 197 -55.47 -32.78 -6.77
N GLU A 198 -55.06 -31.58 -6.36
CA GLU A 198 -55.96 -30.42 -6.31
C GLU A 198 -56.45 -29.98 -7.71
N TYR A 199 -55.62 -30.18 -8.74
CA TYR A 199 -55.98 -29.85 -10.13
C TYR A 199 -56.95 -30.88 -10.73
N VAL A 200 -56.77 -32.16 -10.44
CA VAL A 200 -57.69 -33.23 -10.89
C VAL A 200 -59.05 -33.10 -10.20
N GLU A 201 -59.11 -32.83 -8.89
CA GLU A 201 -60.39 -32.56 -8.19
C GLU A 201 -61.16 -31.40 -8.83
N LYS A 202 -60.47 -30.29 -9.14
CA LYS A 202 -61.10 -29.12 -9.79
C LYS A 202 -61.58 -29.40 -11.22
N ILE A 203 -60.94 -30.31 -11.95
CA ILE A 203 -61.38 -30.70 -13.30
C ILE A 203 -62.57 -31.64 -13.23
N GLU A 204 -62.61 -32.57 -12.27
CA GLU A 204 -63.73 -33.49 -12.07
C GLU A 204 -65.01 -32.76 -11.63
N GLU A 205 -64.89 -31.64 -10.90
CA GLU A 205 -66.02 -30.75 -10.57
C GLU A 205 -66.58 -29.99 -11.79
N LEU A 206 -65.76 -29.71 -12.81
CA LEU A 206 -66.14 -28.97 -14.01
C LEU A 206 -66.70 -29.88 -15.11
N SER A 207 -67.83 -30.49 -14.84
CA SER A 207 -68.49 -31.48 -15.71
C SER A 207 -69.12 -30.94 -17.01
N LYS A 208 -68.78 -29.74 -17.50
CA LYS A 208 -69.27 -29.20 -18.79
C LYS A 208 -68.30 -28.21 -19.46
N PHE A 209 -67.40 -28.70 -20.31
CA PHE A 209 -66.67 -27.85 -21.25
C PHE A 209 -67.42 -27.77 -22.60
N GLU A 210 -68.43 -26.90 -22.69
CA GLU A 210 -69.05 -26.57 -23.98
C GLU A 210 -68.26 -25.45 -24.68
N ASN A 211 -67.80 -25.72 -25.91
CA ASN A 211 -67.02 -24.77 -26.70
C ASN A 211 -67.96 -23.77 -27.40
N LEU A 212 -68.02 -22.53 -26.89
CA LEU A 212 -68.90 -21.46 -27.40
C LEU A 212 -68.33 -20.69 -28.61
N GLY A 213 -67.22 -21.16 -29.20
CA GLY A 213 -66.52 -20.48 -30.30
C GLY A 213 -66.92 -20.96 -31.70
N LYS A 214 -66.72 -20.10 -32.72
CA LYS A 214 -66.87 -20.47 -34.14
C LYS A 214 -65.87 -21.59 -34.53
N LYS A 215 -66.33 -22.55 -35.33
CA LYS A 215 -65.54 -23.70 -35.79
C LYS A 215 -64.43 -23.25 -36.74
N ILE A 216 -63.37 -24.05 -36.86
CA ILE A 216 -62.21 -23.73 -37.70
C ILE A 216 -62.57 -23.57 -39.20
N PRO A 217 -63.47 -24.38 -39.78
CA PRO A 217 -63.91 -24.21 -41.18
C PRO A 217 -64.60 -22.88 -41.45
N ASP A 218 -65.31 -22.33 -40.45
CA ASP A 218 -66.08 -21.08 -40.55
C ASP A 218 -65.21 -19.80 -40.47
N LEU A 219 -63.89 -19.95 -40.28
CA LEU A 219 -62.95 -18.84 -40.13
C LEU A 219 -62.23 -18.51 -41.44
N LYS A 220 -61.89 -17.24 -41.65
CA LYS A 220 -61.07 -16.82 -42.82
C LYS A 220 -59.66 -17.38 -42.70
N GLU A 221 -58.98 -17.66 -43.83
CA GLU A 221 -57.65 -18.32 -43.88
C GLU A 221 -56.61 -17.77 -42.88
N ARG A 222 -56.52 -16.44 -42.72
CA ARG A 222 -55.57 -15.81 -41.78
C ARG A 222 -55.91 -16.10 -40.32
N GLN A 223 -57.20 -16.19 -40.00
CA GLN A 223 -57.69 -16.55 -38.66
C GLN A 223 -57.52 -18.04 -38.40
N GLN A 224 -57.72 -18.89 -39.41
CA GLN A 224 -57.41 -20.33 -39.33
C GLN A 224 -55.93 -20.55 -38.98
N ARG A 225 -55.00 -19.88 -39.68
CA ARG A 225 -53.56 -19.99 -39.40
C ARG A 225 -53.20 -19.56 -37.96
N ARG A 226 -53.77 -18.46 -37.47
CA ARG A 226 -53.56 -18.01 -36.08
C ARG A 226 -54.09 -19.02 -35.07
N LYS A 227 -55.31 -19.52 -35.27
CA LYS A 227 -55.93 -20.47 -34.36
C LYS A 227 -55.20 -21.80 -34.33
N ILE A 228 -54.67 -22.26 -35.47
CA ILE A 228 -53.80 -23.45 -35.57
C ILE A 228 -52.45 -23.21 -34.85
N GLN A 229 -51.87 -22.01 -34.96
CA GLN A 229 -50.64 -21.65 -34.25
C GLN A 229 -50.82 -21.56 -32.73
N GLU A 230 -51.96 -21.02 -32.26
CA GLU A 230 -52.35 -21.03 -30.85
C GLU A 230 -52.59 -22.46 -30.35
N LEU A 231 -53.21 -23.30 -31.18
CA LEU A 231 -53.40 -24.72 -30.86
C LEU A 231 -52.05 -25.42 -30.69
N LYS A 232 -51.08 -25.13 -31.58
CA LYS A 232 -49.70 -25.62 -31.48
C LYS A 232 -49.04 -25.24 -30.16
N THR A 233 -49.17 -23.99 -29.74
CA THR A 233 -48.59 -23.54 -28.46
C THR A 233 -49.28 -24.18 -27.25
N LYS A 234 -50.60 -24.32 -27.30
CA LYS A 234 -51.37 -24.99 -26.23
C LYS A 234 -51.05 -26.49 -26.13
N VAL A 235 -50.89 -27.17 -27.25
CA VAL A 235 -50.50 -28.59 -27.30
C VAL A 235 -49.09 -28.78 -26.75
N GLN A 236 -48.14 -27.91 -27.09
CA GLN A 236 -46.79 -27.93 -26.51
C GLN A 236 -46.81 -27.71 -24.99
N THR A 237 -47.71 -26.85 -24.50
CA THR A 237 -47.86 -26.61 -23.05
C THR A 237 -48.53 -27.78 -22.34
N ALA A 238 -49.59 -28.34 -22.92
CA ALA A 238 -50.35 -29.45 -22.33
C ALA A 238 -49.56 -30.77 -22.31
N LEU A 239 -48.72 -30.99 -23.33
CA LEU A 239 -47.87 -32.18 -23.43
C LEU A 239 -46.42 -31.92 -22.99
N TRP A 240 -46.14 -30.80 -22.32
CA TRP A 240 -44.80 -30.49 -21.82
C TRP A 240 -44.23 -31.61 -20.93
N PHE A 241 -45.10 -32.26 -20.15
CA PHE A 241 -44.71 -33.37 -19.26
C PHE A 241 -44.21 -34.60 -20.02
N THR A 242 -44.47 -34.79 -21.33
CA THR A 242 -44.01 -36.00 -22.02
C THR A 242 -42.50 -36.06 -22.13
N GLU A 243 -41.82 -34.90 -22.10
CA GLU A 243 -40.35 -34.81 -22.07
C GLU A 243 -39.76 -35.42 -20.79
N THR A 244 -40.46 -35.34 -19.64
CA THR A 244 -40.00 -35.93 -18.38
C THR A 244 -40.04 -37.46 -18.41
N PHE A 245 -40.88 -38.04 -19.26
CA PHE A 245 -40.92 -39.49 -19.55
C PHE A 245 -40.00 -39.89 -20.72
N GLY A 246 -39.14 -38.98 -21.20
CA GLY A 246 -38.20 -39.23 -22.30
C GLY A 246 -38.85 -39.29 -23.70
N LEU A 247 -40.12 -38.88 -23.83
CA LEU A 247 -40.86 -38.88 -25.09
C LEU A 247 -40.83 -37.48 -25.70
N LYS A 248 -40.30 -37.35 -26.93
CA LYS A 248 -40.26 -36.08 -27.66
C LYS A 248 -41.44 -35.97 -28.63
N LEU A 249 -42.21 -34.89 -28.49
CA LEU A 249 -43.36 -34.63 -29.36
C LEU A 249 -42.90 -34.30 -30.78
N SER A 250 -43.04 -35.24 -31.71
CA SER A 250 -42.63 -35.07 -33.11
C SER A 250 -43.70 -34.38 -33.94
N SER A 251 -44.94 -34.87 -33.87
CA SER A 251 -46.09 -34.27 -34.54
C SER A 251 -47.41 -34.60 -33.86
N VAL A 252 -48.41 -33.73 -34.02
CA VAL A 252 -49.79 -33.97 -33.60
C VAL A 252 -50.75 -33.62 -34.74
N THR A 253 -51.70 -34.50 -35.02
CA THR A 253 -52.68 -34.31 -36.10
C THR A 253 -54.08 -34.17 -35.52
N PHE A 254 -54.75 -33.08 -35.86
CA PHE A 254 -56.16 -32.84 -35.48
C PHE A 254 -57.06 -33.03 -36.70
N GLN A 255 -58.19 -33.70 -36.51
CA GLN A 255 -59.22 -33.85 -37.54
C GLN A 255 -60.37 -32.90 -37.22
N ASP A 256 -60.82 -32.12 -38.21
CA ASP A 256 -62.02 -31.28 -38.08
C ASP A 256 -63.32 -32.07 -38.34
N ASP A 257 -64.47 -31.44 -38.07
CA ASP A 257 -65.79 -32.04 -38.27
C ASP A 257 -66.10 -32.40 -39.74
N ASP A 258 -65.37 -31.80 -40.70
CA ASP A 258 -65.47 -32.06 -42.13
C ASP A 258 -64.48 -33.16 -42.60
N GLY A 259 -63.73 -33.76 -41.66
CA GLY A 259 -62.82 -34.88 -41.89
C GLY A 259 -61.42 -34.49 -42.37
N LYS A 260 -61.07 -33.20 -42.39
CA LYS A 260 -59.77 -32.68 -42.84
C LYS A 260 -58.75 -32.69 -41.71
N CYS A 261 -57.55 -33.22 -42.00
CA CYS A 261 -56.46 -33.34 -41.04
C CYS A 261 -55.52 -32.12 -41.07
N HIS A 262 -55.16 -31.62 -39.89
CA HIS A 262 -54.22 -30.52 -39.67
C HIS A 262 -53.01 -31.01 -38.86
N PRO A 263 -51.87 -31.33 -39.51
CA PRO A 263 -50.65 -31.76 -38.82
C PRO A 263 -49.85 -30.57 -38.26
N LEU A 264 -49.34 -30.72 -37.03
CA LEU A 264 -48.49 -29.76 -36.32
C LEU A 264 -47.11 -30.39 -36.05
N GLU A 265 -46.04 -29.88 -36.68
CA GLU A 265 -44.66 -30.39 -36.54
C GLU A 265 -43.80 -29.52 -35.61
N TYR A 266 -42.93 -30.12 -34.78
CA TYR A 266 -42.03 -29.43 -33.85
C TYR A 266 -40.55 -29.73 -34.15
N LYS A 267 -39.69 -28.70 -34.28
CA LYS A 267 -38.25 -28.80 -34.55
C LYS A 267 -37.46 -28.13 -33.41
N TYR A 268 -36.58 -28.86 -32.73
CA TYR A 268 -35.74 -28.34 -31.65
C TYR A 268 -34.31 -28.07 -32.15
N GLN A 269 -33.80 -26.85 -32.01
CA GLN A 269 -32.38 -26.49 -32.19
C GLN A 269 -31.85 -25.97 -30.85
N ALA A 270 -30.84 -26.62 -30.29
CA ALA A 270 -30.20 -26.22 -29.04
C ALA A 270 -29.15 -25.12 -29.30
N GLN A 271 -29.21 -24.01 -28.57
CA GLN A 271 -28.06 -23.11 -28.37
C GLN A 271 -27.58 -23.29 -26.93
N GLU A 272 -26.45 -23.98 -26.75
CA GLU A 272 -25.81 -24.23 -25.47
C GLU A 272 -25.14 -22.94 -24.94
N LYS A 273 -25.55 -22.45 -23.76
CA LYS A 273 -24.76 -21.46 -23.00
C LYS A 273 -23.62 -22.21 -22.32
N ARG A 274 -22.37 -21.98 -22.74
CA ARG A 274 -21.18 -22.61 -22.16
C ARG A 274 -20.88 -22.06 -20.76
N SER A 275 -20.68 -22.93 -19.77
CA SER A 275 -20.25 -22.54 -18.42
C SER A 275 -18.73 -22.34 -18.37
N PHE A 276 -18.24 -21.47 -17.47
CA PHE A 276 -16.81 -21.30 -17.21
C PHE A 276 -16.10 -22.63 -16.91
N LYS A 277 -16.78 -23.54 -16.18
CA LYS A 277 -16.24 -24.86 -15.81
C LYS A 277 -16.11 -25.82 -17.00
N ASP A 278 -16.80 -25.54 -18.10
CA ASP A 278 -16.81 -26.38 -19.31
C ASP A 278 -15.82 -25.86 -20.37
N LEU A 279 -15.08 -24.80 -20.06
CA LEU A 279 -14.08 -24.23 -20.97
C LEU A 279 -12.76 -25.00 -20.92
N PRO A 280 -12.00 -25.03 -22.03
CA PRO A 280 -10.62 -25.51 -22.04
C PRO A 280 -9.76 -24.77 -21.01
N GLU A 281 -8.75 -25.47 -20.48
CA GLU A 281 -7.85 -24.96 -19.43
C GLU A 281 -7.17 -23.63 -19.82
N ASP A 282 -6.68 -23.53 -21.06
CA ASP A 282 -6.11 -22.30 -21.62
C ASP A 282 -7.07 -21.10 -21.59
N ASP A 283 -8.37 -21.34 -21.81
CA ASP A 283 -9.38 -20.28 -21.82
C ASP A 283 -9.82 -19.91 -20.40
N GLN A 284 -9.81 -20.88 -19.48
CA GLN A 284 -9.98 -20.61 -18.05
C GLN A 284 -8.83 -19.73 -17.52
N GLU A 285 -7.59 -20.04 -17.91
CA GLU A 285 -6.41 -19.27 -17.51
C GLU A 285 -6.47 -17.83 -18.04
N LYS A 286 -6.84 -17.63 -19.32
CA LYS A 286 -7.05 -16.28 -19.87
C LYS A 286 -8.12 -15.50 -19.10
N ILE A 287 -9.22 -16.13 -18.73
CA ILE A 287 -10.29 -15.49 -17.95
C ILE A 287 -9.80 -15.13 -16.55
N GLN A 288 -9.00 -15.98 -15.91
CA GLN A 288 -8.37 -15.68 -14.61
C GLN A 288 -7.37 -14.52 -14.70
N GLN A 289 -6.55 -14.47 -15.75
CA GLN A 289 -5.64 -13.34 -16.00
C GLN A 289 -6.40 -12.03 -16.20
N ILE A 290 -7.52 -12.08 -16.92
CA ILE A 290 -8.38 -10.91 -17.12
C ILE A 290 -9.04 -10.48 -15.82
N LEU A 291 -9.54 -11.43 -15.02
CA LEU A 291 -10.08 -11.14 -13.69
C LEU A 291 -9.02 -10.46 -12.80
N PHE A 292 -7.79 -10.97 -12.81
CA PHE A 292 -6.66 -10.37 -12.10
C PHE A 292 -6.36 -8.94 -12.57
N ILE A 293 -6.37 -8.69 -13.89
CA ILE A 293 -6.19 -7.34 -14.45
C ILE A 293 -7.33 -6.43 -14.00
N THR A 294 -8.59 -6.88 -14.09
CA THR A 294 -9.73 -6.08 -13.67
C THR A 294 -9.67 -5.71 -12.20
N ASP A 295 -9.25 -6.63 -11.32
CA ASP A 295 -9.10 -6.35 -9.89
C ASP A 295 -7.90 -5.43 -9.63
N LYS A 296 -6.75 -5.68 -10.27
CA LYS A 296 -5.53 -4.87 -10.12
C LYS A 296 -5.74 -3.41 -10.53
N PHE A 297 -6.56 -3.16 -11.54
CA PHE A 297 -6.88 -1.81 -12.02
C PHE A 297 -8.24 -1.30 -11.53
N CYS A 298 -8.89 -2.01 -10.59
CA CYS A 298 -10.17 -1.62 -10.00
C CYS A 298 -11.28 -1.35 -11.05
N ILE A 299 -11.33 -2.15 -12.11
CA ILE A 299 -12.33 -2.05 -13.18
C ILE A 299 -13.62 -2.72 -12.70
N GLY A 300 -14.69 -1.94 -12.53
CA GLY A 300 -15.98 -2.47 -12.11
C GLY A 300 -16.62 -3.39 -13.16
N GLU A 301 -17.48 -4.30 -12.70
CA GLU A 301 -18.17 -5.28 -13.59
C GLU A 301 -18.95 -4.60 -14.72
N ALA A 302 -19.59 -3.47 -14.44
CA ALA A 302 -20.30 -2.67 -15.45
C ALA A 302 -19.34 -2.07 -16.49
N ALA A 303 -18.20 -1.54 -16.06
CA ALA A 303 -17.20 -0.97 -16.95
C ALA A 303 -16.57 -2.06 -17.83
N TYR A 304 -16.27 -3.23 -17.27
CA TYR A 304 -15.79 -4.38 -18.05
C TYR A 304 -16.86 -4.86 -19.04
N HIS A 305 -18.13 -4.91 -18.64
CA HIS A 305 -19.22 -5.26 -19.53
C HIS A 305 -19.30 -4.30 -20.72
N GLU A 306 -19.25 -2.98 -20.49
CA GLU A 306 -19.24 -1.98 -21.55
C GLU A 306 -18.03 -2.14 -22.49
N LEU A 307 -16.84 -2.40 -21.95
CA LEU A 307 -15.64 -2.69 -22.74
C LEU A 307 -15.84 -3.88 -23.69
N THR A 308 -16.50 -4.95 -23.24
CA THR A 308 -16.79 -6.14 -24.07
C THR A 308 -17.86 -5.89 -25.16
N MET A 309 -18.52 -4.74 -25.16
CA MET A 309 -19.53 -4.34 -26.15
C MET A 309 -18.98 -3.36 -27.20
N MET A 310 -17.74 -2.87 -27.03
CA MET A 310 -17.08 -1.99 -27.99
C MET A 310 -16.38 -2.80 -29.08
N ASP A 311 -16.20 -2.20 -30.26
CA ASP A 311 -15.52 -2.83 -31.41
C ASP A 311 -14.09 -3.30 -31.08
N GLY A 312 -13.40 -2.60 -30.16
CA GLY A 312 -12.07 -3.00 -29.66
C GLY A 312 -12.06 -4.13 -28.63
N GLY A 313 -13.24 -4.56 -28.15
CA GLY A 313 -13.42 -5.55 -27.09
C GLY A 313 -14.05 -6.87 -27.54
N GLU A 314 -14.25 -7.08 -28.85
CA GLU A 314 -14.84 -8.31 -29.39
C GLU A 314 -14.07 -9.59 -29.02
N GLN A 315 -12.77 -9.46 -28.78
CA GLN A 315 -11.89 -10.57 -28.38
C GLN A 315 -11.88 -10.84 -26.86
N LEU A 316 -12.50 -9.96 -26.06
CA LEU A 316 -12.55 -10.13 -24.60
C LEU A 316 -13.63 -11.15 -24.20
N PRO A 317 -13.37 -11.99 -23.17
CA PRO A 317 -14.38 -12.88 -22.64
C PRO A 317 -15.59 -12.11 -22.15
N ARG A 318 -16.78 -12.67 -22.40
CA ARG A 318 -18.03 -12.08 -21.95
C ARG A 318 -18.05 -11.96 -20.42
N SER A 319 -18.57 -10.84 -19.93
CA SER A 319 -18.70 -10.53 -18.50
C SER A 319 -19.28 -11.65 -17.62
N TYR A 320 -20.22 -12.47 -18.13
CA TYR A 320 -20.76 -13.59 -17.36
C TYR A 320 -19.72 -14.68 -17.04
N LEU A 321 -18.71 -14.89 -17.91
CA LEU A 321 -17.63 -15.85 -17.67
C LEU A 321 -16.67 -15.36 -16.60
N VAL A 322 -16.34 -14.06 -16.62
CA VAL A 322 -15.54 -13.40 -15.58
C VAL A 322 -16.27 -13.47 -14.23
N LYS A 323 -17.59 -13.23 -14.23
CA LYS A 323 -18.42 -13.36 -13.03
C LYS A 323 -18.48 -14.79 -12.48
N GLN A 324 -18.59 -15.78 -13.36
CA GLN A 324 -18.54 -17.20 -12.97
C GLN A 324 -17.16 -17.59 -12.43
N CYS A 325 -16.08 -17.10 -13.03
CA CYS A 325 -14.72 -17.28 -12.55
C CYS A 325 -14.55 -16.69 -11.15
N LYS A 326 -15.00 -15.44 -10.92
CA LYS A 326 -15.01 -14.78 -9.61
C LYS A 326 -15.77 -15.60 -8.56
N HIS A 327 -16.98 -16.04 -8.87
CA HIS A 327 -17.76 -16.90 -7.96
C HIS A 327 -17.06 -18.25 -7.68
N ALA A 328 -16.36 -18.82 -8.65
CA ALA A 328 -15.57 -20.04 -8.45
C ALA A 328 -14.36 -19.79 -7.53
N MET A 329 -13.75 -18.61 -7.59
CA MET A 329 -12.67 -18.19 -6.68
C MET A 329 -13.20 -17.89 -5.27
N ASP A 330 -14.35 -17.22 -5.15
CA ASP A 330 -14.99 -16.94 -3.86
C ASP A 330 -15.31 -18.24 -3.10
N GLN A 331 -15.66 -19.32 -3.81
CA GLN A 331 -15.87 -20.65 -3.22
C GLN A 331 -14.61 -21.28 -2.61
N LEU A 332 -13.42 -20.81 -2.98
CA LEU A 332 -12.16 -21.27 -2.38
C LEU A 332 -11.89 -20.63 -1.02
N CYS A 333 -12.43 -19.43 -0.78
CA CYS A 333 -12.26 -18.71 0.48
C CYS A 333 -13.45 -18.98 1.41
N HIS A 334 -13.21 -19.71 2.50
CA HIS A 334 -14.27 -19.95 3.49
C HIS A 334 -14.44 -18.75 4.42
N ILE A 335 -15.24 -17.78 3.96
CA ILE A 335 -15.63 -16.62 4.76
C ILE A 335 -16.92 -16.95 5.49
N SER A 336 -16.87 -16.87 6.82
CA SER A 336 -18.02 -17.07 7.69
C SER A 336 -18.46 -15.73 8.31
N ARG A 337 -19.70 -15.66 8.77
CA ARG A 337 -20.17 -14.50 9.53
C ARG A 337 -19.53 -14.51 10.92
N THR A 338 -19.05 -13.35 11.38
CA THR A 338 -18.56 -13.21 12.76
C THR A 338 -19.69 -13.50 13.76
N PRO A 339 -19.38 -14.11 14.91
CA PRO A 339 -20.35 -14.27 16.00
C PRO A 339 -20.96 -12.94 16.47
N GLY A 340 -22.08 -13.03 17.19
CA GLY A 340 -22.75 -11.85 17.76
C GLY A 340 -23.73 -11.16 16.81
N LYS A 341 -24.11 -9.92 17.18
CA LYS A 341 -25.17 -9.15 16.49
C LYS A 341 -24.63 -8.24 15.39
N ALA A 342 -23.37 -7.82 15.50
CA ALA A 342 -22.76 -6.92 14.54
C ALA A 342 -22.59 -7.59 13.18
N ASP A 343 -22.65 -6.80 12.11
CA ASP A 343 -22.33 -7.29 10.77
C ASP A 343 -20.81 -7.47 10.69
N GLY A 344 -20.35 -8.66 10.36
CA GLY A 344 -18.93 -8.91 10.20
C GLY A 344 -18.66 -10.23 9.50
N ALA A 345 -17.46 -10.34 8.97
CA ALA A 345 -16.96 -11.49 8.24
C ALA A 345 -15.63 -11.92 8.85
N GLN A 346 -15.42 -13.23 8.99
CA GLN A 346 -14.19 -13.81 9.51
C GLN A 346 -13.76 -15.05 8.70
N LEU A 347 -12.46 -15.28 8.66
CA LEU A 347 -11.82 -16.51 8.22
C LEU A 347 -11.55 -17.42 9.42
N ASP A 348 -11.41 -18.71 9.16
CA ASP A 348 -10.89 -19.68 10.13
C ASP A 348 -9.40 -19.36 10.38
N PHE A 349 -9.09 -18.84 11.56
CA PHE A 349 -7.74 -18.39 11.89
C PHE A 349 -6.74 -19.53 11.90
N LYS A 350 -7.11 -20.67 12.49
CA LYS A 350 -6.21 -21.82 12.56
C LYS A 350 -5.87 -22.31 11.17
N ARG A 351 -6.87 -22.46 10.29
CA ARG A 351 -6.65 -22.89 8.91
C ARG A 351 -5.81 -21.89 8.13
N GLU A 352 -6.14 -20.60 8.20
CA GLU A 352 -5.39 -19.57 7.48
C GLU A 352 -3.94 -19.50 7.96
N LEU A 353 -3.71 -19.58 9.27
CA LEU A 353 -2.36 -19.63 9.84
C LEU A 353 -1.59 -20.86 9.33
N GLN A 354 -2.18 -22.05 9.35
CA GLN A 354 -1.56 -23.27 8.83
C GLN A 354 -1.21 -23.13 7.35
N GLU A 355 -2.13 -22.60 6.54
CA GLU A 355 -1.88 -22.35 5.13
C GLU A 355 -0.72 -21.38 4.95
N GLN A 356 -0.73 -20.22 5.62
CA GLN A 356 0.36 -19.23 5.48
C GLN A 356 1.71 -19.77 5.92
N ILE A 357 1.76 -20.60 6.96
CA ILE A 357 3.00 -21.26 7.39
C ILE A 357 3.53 -22.20 6.30
N LYS A 358 2.69 -23.10 5.75
CA LYS A 358 3.08 -24.01 4.65
C LYS A 358 3.56 -23.26 3.41
N LYS A 359 2.98 -22.09 3.18
CA LYS A 359 3.22 -21.25 2.00
C LYS A 359 4.57 -20.51 2.07
N GLN A 360 5.03 -20.19 3.28
CA GLN A 360 6.16 -19.29 3.51
C GLN A 360 7.37 -19.97 4.13
N ILE A 361 7.20 -21.13 4.78
CA ILE A 361 8.26 -21.81 5.53
C ILE A 361 8.43 -23.24 5.04
N ASP A 362 9.67 -23.63 4.72
CA ASP A 362 10.01 -25.04 4.55
C ASP A 362 10.06 -25.70 5.93
N LEU A 363 9.00 -26.42 6.26
CA LEU A 363 8.82 -27.10 7.55
C LEU A 363 9.96 -28.08 7.85
N ALA A 364 10.52 -28.73 6.82
CA ALA A 364 11.57 -29.72 6.99
C ALA A 364 12.92 -29.08 7.32
N GLU A 365 13.16 -27.85 6.87
CA GLU A 365 14.34 -27.07 7.24
C GLU A 365 14.16 -26.38 8.59
N PHE A 366 12.98 -25.80 8.82
CA PHE A 366 12.67 -25.08 10.06
C PHE A 366 12.79 -25.97 11.31
N LEU A 367 12.35 -27.23 11.23
CA LEU A 367 12.40 -28.18 12.34
C LEU A 367 13.78 -28.81 12.58
N LYS A 368 14.80 -28.53 11.75
CA LYS A 368 16.17 -29.02 11.99
C LYS A 368 16.80 -28.39 13.23
N ASP A 369 16.42 -27.15 13.52
CA ASP A 369 16.86 -26.46 14.73
C ASP A 369 15.76 -26.55 15.80
N PRO A 370 15.99 -27.27 16.91
CA PRO A 370 15.01 -27.39 18.00
C PRO A 370 14.78 -26.08 18.76
N THR A 371 15.60 -25.05 18.53
CA THR A 371 15.43 -23.72 19.14
C THR A 371 14.53 -22.80 18.33
N ASN A 372 14.22 -23.15 17.08
CA ASN A 372 13.34 -22.37 16.22
C ASN A 372 11.91 -22.36 16.77
N LYS A 373 11.37 -21.14 16.88
CA LYS A 373 9.98 -20.91 17.25
C LYS A 373 9.39 -19.91 16.27
N LEU A 374 8.24 -20.26 15.73
CA LEU A 374 7.56 -19.42 14.76
C LEU A 374 6.95 -18.22 15.48
N LYS A 375 7.31 -17.01 15.07
CA LYS A 375 6.79 -15.79 15.66
C LYS A 375 5.59 -15.28 14.86
N VAL A 376 4.43 -15.20 15.52
CA VAL A 376 3.16 -14.73 14.93
C VAL A 376 2.72 -13.45 15.63
N LYS A 377 2.57 -12.36 14.90
CA LYS A 377 2.02 -11.10 15.42
C LYS A 377 0.52 -11.05 15.13
N ILE A 378 -0.29 -10.86 16.16
CA ILE A 378 -1.72 -10.54 16.04
C ILE A 378 -1.89 -9.04 16.20
N SER A 379 -2.77 -8.45 15.41
CA SER A 379 -3.01 -7.02 15.45
C SER A 379 -4.43 -6.69 15.00
N GLY A 380 -4.85 -5.46 15.29
CA GLY A 380 -6.12 -4.93 14.83
C GLY A 380 -6.11 -3.41 14.81
N ASP A 381 -7.07 -2.85 14.09
CA ASP A 381 -7.21 -1.40 13.92
C ASP A 381 -8.69 -1.02 13.67
N GLY A 382 -9.09 0.11 14.23
CA GLY A 382 -10.39 0.74 14.04
C GLY A 382 -10.32 1.80 12.93
N ALA A 383 -10.93 1.52 11.78
CA ALA A 383 -10.94 2.41 10.62
C ALA A 383 -12.32 3.02 10.37
N GLN A 384 -12.39 4.36 10.32
CA GLN A 384 -13.56 5.07 9.82
C GLN A 384 -13.55 5.11 8.29
N MET A 385 -14.32 4.22 7.65
CA MET A 385 -14.36 4.10 6.18
C MET A 385 -15.31 5.13 5.53
N THR A 386 -16.36 5.53 6.25
CA THR A 386 -17.26 6.61 5.83
C THR A 386 -17.64 7.48 7.02
N ARG A 387 -18.31 8.62 6.78
CA ARG A 387 -18.80 9.50 7.85
C ARG A 387 -19.68 8.80 8.89
N LEU A 388 -20.29 7.66 8.55
CA LEU A 388 -21.27 6.96 9.39
C LEU A 388 -20.89 5.49 9.69
N THR A 389 -19.79 4.99 9.14
CA THR A 389 -19.43 3.57 9.27
C THR A 389 -18.00 3.41 9.73
N ASN A 390 -17.87 2.80 10.90
CA ASN A 390 -16.60 2.35 11.45
C ASN A 390 -16.49 0.85 11.27
N PHE A 391 -15.29 0.39 10.96
CA PHE A 391 -14.95 -1.02 10.88
C PHE A 391 -13.76 -1.29 11.79
N VAL A 392 -13.78 -2.44 12.43
CA VAL A 392 -12.64 -2.98 13.16
C VAL A 392 -12.08 -4.14 12.33
N ILE A 393 -10.81 -4.04 11.98
CA ILE A 393 -10.10 -5.04 11.18
C ILE A 393 -9.15 -5.78 12.12
N MET A 394 -9.16 -7.11 12.06
CA MET A 394 -8.25 -7.99 12.78
C MET A 394 -7.38 -8.73 11.78
N SER A 395 -6.09 -8.82 12.05
CA SER A 395 -5.12 -9.47 11.16
C SER A 395 -3.99 -10.14 11.94
N PHE A 396 -3.23 -10.99 11.25
CA PHE A 396 -1.99 -11.54 11.75
C PHE A 396 -0.87 -11.48 10.71
N SER A 397 0.37 -11.55 11.19
CA SER A 397 1.58 -11.52 10.35
C SER A 397 2.59 -12.52 10.89
N LEU A 398 3.35 -13.16 10.00
CA LEU A 398 4.48 -14.01 10.37
C LEU A 398 5.74 -13.13 10.44
N LEU A 399 6.43 -13.12 11.58
CA LEU A 399 7.57 -12.23 11.81
C LEU A 399 8.91 -12.77 11.29
N ASP A 400 9.01 -14.08 11.05
CA ASP A 400 10.25 -14.74 10.60
C ASP A 400 10.47 -14.62 9.08
N ASN A 401 9.82 -13.66 8.41
CA ASN A 401 9.89 -13.46 6.96
C ASN A 401 10.28 -12.01 6.63
N ASP A 402 11.09 -11.76 5.61
CA ASP A 402 11.54 -10.41 5.22
C ASP A 402 10.37 -9.47 4.82
N ASP A 403 9.20 -10.02 4.52
CA ASP A 403 8.00 -9.29 4.08
C ASP A 403 7.12 -8.70 5.20
N VAL A 404 7.49 -8.79 6.49
CA VAL A 404 6.66 -8.31 7.63
C VAL A 404 6.21 -6.85 7.47
N MET A 405 7.08 -6.01 6.90
CA MET A 405 6.86 -4.57 6.76
C MET A 405 6.09 -4.20 5.49
N SER A 406 5.71 -5.18 4.67
CA SER A 406 4.92 -5.00 3.46
C SER A 406 3.45 -5.33 3.68
N SER A 407 2.56 -4.77 2.86
CA SER A 407 1.14 -5.14 2.88
C SER A 407 0.90 -6.62 2.52
N LYS A 408 1.88 -7.31 1.93
CA LYS A 408 1.81 -8.75 1.62
C LYS A 408 1.99 -9.63 2.86
N GLY A 409 2.61 -9.12 3.92
CA GLY A 409 2.88 -9.85 5.16
C GLY A 409 1.70 -9.87 6.15
N ASN A 410 0.70 -9.00 5.97
CA ASN A 410 -0.45 -8.87 6.86
C ASN A 410 -1.68 -9.60 6.31
N HIS A 411 -2.13 -10.64 7.01
CA HIS A 411 -3.28 -11.47 6.63
C HIS A 411 -4.50 -11.07 7.44
N THR A 412 -5.53 -10.55 6.77
CA THR A 412 -6.79 -10.15 7.44
C THR A 412 -7.59 -11.37 7.82
N VAL A 413 -8.00 -11.47 9.08
CA VAL A 413 -8.78 -12.59 9.63
C VAL A 413 -10.23 -12.19 9.83
N ALA A 414 -10.50 -10.98 10.30
CA ALA A 414 -11.87 -10.54 10.54
C ALA A 414 -12.06 -9.06 10.22
N VAL A 415 -13.24 -8.73 9.71
CA VAL A 415 -13.70 -7.35 9.48
C VAL A 415 -15.09 -7.21 10.09
N ILE A 416 -15.22 -6.34 11.08
CA ILE A 416 -16.45 -6.15 11.86
C ILE A 416 -16.91 -4.72 11.73
N LYS A 417 -18.19 -4.52 11.43
CA LYS A 417 -18.82 -3.20 11.40
C LYS A 417 -19.18 -2.77 12.82
N GLY A 418 -18.60 -1.68 13.28
CA GLY A 418 -18.89 -1.10 14.60
C GLY A 418 -17.75 -0.24 15.12
N GLU A 419 -17.98 0.35 16.30
CA GLU A 419 -16.96 1.09 17.02
C GLU A 419 -16.03 0.13 17.78
N GLU A 420 -14.74 0.46 17.77
CA GLU A 420 -13.72 -0.29 18.48
C GLU A 420 -13.98 -0.25 19.99
N SER A 421 -14.57 -1.34 20.49
CA SER A 421 -15.00 -1.47 21.87
C SER A 421 -14.79 -2.90 22.37
N TYR A 422 -14.58 -3.01 23.68
CA TYR A 422 -14.35 -4.30 24.33
C TYR A 422 -15.51 -5.29 24.09
N ASP A 423 -16.75 -4.83 24.23
CA ASP A 423 -17.93 -5.68 24.09
C ASP A 423 -18.13 -6.15 22.64
N LEU A 424 -17.86 -5.28 21.64
CA LEU A 424 -17.90 -5.65 20.24
C LEU A 424 -16.88 -6.74 19.94
N LEU A 425 -15.60 -6.51 20.29
CA LEU A 425 -14.53 -7.48 20.03
C LEU A 425 -14.78 -8.79 20.78
N LYS A 426 -15.18 -8.73 22.05
CA LYS A 426 -15.47 -9.92 22.85
C LYS A 426 -16.55 -10.80 22.24
N THR A 427 -17.59 -10.19 21.67
CA THR A 427 -18.72 -10.92 21.09
C THR A 427 -18.46 -11.35 19.65
N SER A 428 -17.88 -10.48 18.82
CA SER A 428 -17.67 -10.74 17.39
C SER A 428 -16.38 -11.46 17.04
N CYS A 429 -15.39 -11.48 17.92
CA CYS A 429 -14.16 -12.27 17.76
C CYS A 429 -14.07 -13.40 18.80
N SER A 430 -15.18 -13.86 19.38
CA SER A 430 -15.16 -14.85 20.46
C SER A 430 -14.50 -16.18 20.06
N GLU A 431 -14.78 -16.64 18.84
CA GLU A 431 -14.20 -17.88 18.28
C GLU A 431 -12.71 -17.68 18.01
N PHE A 432 -12.35 -16.61 17.30
CA PHE A 432 -10.97 -16.19 17.05
C PHE A 432 -10.13 -16.14 18.34
N PHE A 433 -10.58 -15.40 19.35
CA PHE A 433 -9.85 -15.31 20.62
C PHE A 433 -9.76 -16.64 21.36
N SER A 434 -10.79 -17.49 21.25
CA SER A 434 -10.75 -18.82 21.86
C SER A 434 -9.69 -19.70 21.20
N GLU A 435 -9.53 -19.63 19.88
CA GLU A 435 -8.49 -20.35 19.14
C GLU A 435 -7.09 -19.84 19.45
N VAL A 436 -6.89 -18.53 19.42
CA VAL A 436 -5.60 -17.90 19.78
C VAL A 436 -5.20 -18.29 21.21
N ASN A 437 -6.14 -18.24 22.16
CA ASN A 437 -5.88 -18.62 23.54
C ASN A 437 -5.54 -20.12 23.71
N LYS A 438 -6.09 -21.01 22.88
CA LYS A 438 -5.70 -22.43 22.86
C LYS A 438 -4.27 -22.58 22.35
N ILE A 439 -3.92 -21.92 21.23
CA ILE A 439 -2.56 -21.97 20.69
C ILE A 439 -1.54 -21.40 21.70
N LEU A 440 -1.90 -20.33 22.43
CA LEU A 440 -1.08 -19.78 23.52
C LEU A 440 -0.87 -20.78 24.68
N GLN A 441 -1.87 -21.58 25.01
CA GLN A 441 -1.78 -22.60 26.07
C GLN A 441 -0.93 -23.79 25.63
N ASP A 442 -1.11 -24.24 24.39
CA ASP A 442 -0.39 -25.39 23.83
C ASP A 442 1.06 -25.03 23.47
N GLY A 443 1.31 -23.76 23.11
CA GLY A 443 2.60 -23.24 22.65
C GLY A 443 3.05 -23.81 21.30
N LYS A 444 2.17 -24.54 20.62
CA LYS A 444 2.45 -25.27 19.38
C LYS A 444 1.23 -25.30 18.47
N ILE A 445 1.46 -25.48 17.17
CA ILE A 445 0.43 -25.72 16.17
C ILE A 445 0.73 -27.02 15.41
N ASP A 446 -0.30 -27.85 15.21
CA ASP A 446 -0.20 -29.06 14.38
C ASP A 446 -0.35 -28.69 12.91
N ILE A 447 0.62 -29.07 12.07
CA ILE A 447 0.56 -28.95 10.62
C ILE A 447 0.94 -30.29 10.01
N ASP A 448 0.00 -30.98 9.37
CA ASP A 448 0.19 -32.29 8.75
C ASP A 448 0.82 -33.34 9.69
N GLY A 449 0.48 -33.28 10.99
CA GLY A 449 1.03 -34.15 12.04
C GLY A 449 2.38 -33.70 12.60
N LEU A 450 2.94 -32.58 12.14
CA LEU A 450 4.14 -31.96 12.69
C LEU A 450 3.75 -30.90 13.74
N GLN A 451 4.36 -30.99 14.91
CA GLN A 451 4.12 -30.07 16.03
C GLN A 451 5.13 -28.92 15.97
N ILE A 452 4.70 -27.76 15.48
CA ILE A 452 5.55 -26.58 15.29
C ILE A 452 5.43 -25.68 16.51
N PRO A 453 6.55 -25.31 17.18
CA PRO A 453 6.54 -24.33 18.25
C PRO A 453 6.15 -22.93 17.75
N VAL A 454 5.23 -22.26 18.45
CA VAL A 454 4.73 -20.93 18.07
C VAL A 454 4.81 -19.97 19.25
N GLU A 455 5.30 -18.75 18.99
CA GLU A 455 5.23 -17.61 19.89
C GLU A 455 4.31 -16.53 19.32
N ILE A 456 3.27 -16.20 20.07
CA ILE A 456 2.30 -15.18 19.66
C ILE A 456 2.62 -13.86 20.36
N TYR A 457 2.74 -12.82 19.54
CA TYR A 457 2.94 -11.43 19.93
C TYR A 457 1.67 -10.63 19.67
N LEU A 458 1.35 -9.69 20.56
CA LEU A 458 0.29 -8.72 20.35
C LEU A 458 0.92 -7.40 19.93
N GLY A 459 0.71 -7.03 18.67
CA GLY A 459 1.12 -5.74 18.15
C GLY A 459 -0.05 -4.77 18.08
N ALA A 460 0.23 -3.49 18.36
CA ALA A 460 -0.59 -2.43 17.80
C ALA A 460 -0.28 -2.34 16.29
N LEU A 461 -1.30 -2.41 15.43
CA LEU A 461 -1.20 -2.03 14.01
C LEU A 461 -1.52 -0.55 13.78
N GLY A 462 -2.23 0.07 14.72
CA GLY A 462 -2.89 1.37 14.54
C GLY A 462 -2.84 2.26 15.77
N ASP A 463 -3.06 1.73 16.98
CA ASP A 463 -3.02 2.57 18.15
C ASP A 463 -2.81 1.83 19.47
N TYR A 464 -2.46 2.62 20.48
CA TYR A 464 -2.40 2.16 21.87
C TYR A 464 -3.79 1.79 22.42
N LEU A 465 -4.86 2.33 21.83
CA LEU A 465 -6.23 2.08 22.26
C LEU A 465 -6.61 0.61 22.07
N PHE A 466 -6.27 0.03 20.92
CA PHE A 466 -6.48 -1.39 20.63
C PHE A 466 -5.82 -2.29 21.68
N LEU A 467 -4.56 -2.02 22.03
CA LEU A 467 -3.85 -2.78 23.06
C LEU A 467 -4.55 -2.68 24.42
N LEU A 468 -5.02 -1.49 24.81
CA LEU A 468 -5.77 -1.31 26.04
C LEU A 468 -7.08 -2.10 26.03
N ILE A 469 -7.81 -2.09 24.90
CA ILE A 469 -9.08 -2.82 24.76
C ILE A 469 -8.84 -4.33 24.86
N ILE A 470 -7.89 -4.89 24.10
CA ILE A 470 -7.57 -6.32 24.14
C ILE A 470 -7.14 -6.75 25.55
N MET A 471 -6.40 -5.90 26.26
CA MET A 471 -5.95 -6.17 27.64
C MET A 471 -7.00 -5.84 28.71
N GLY A 472 -8.20 -5.37 28.33
CA GLY A 472 -9.29 -5.08 29.26
C GLY A 472 -9.08 -3.84 30.14
N MET A 473 -8.24 -2.92 29.69
CA MET A 473 -7.94 -1.65 30.35
C MET A 473 -8.97 -0.57 30.02
N LYS A 474 -9.08 0.44 30.89
CA LYS A 474 -9.76 1.69 30.57
C LYS A 474 -8.96 2.51 29.55
N CYS A 475 -9.51 3.65 29.13
CA CYS A 475 -8.91 4.56 28.15
C CYS A 475 -7.51 5.06 28.53
N ALA A 476 -6.76 5.51 27.53
CA ALA A 476 -5.40 6.04 27.67
C ALA A 476 -5.29 7.27 28.59
N THR A 477 -6.40 7.97 28.86
CA THR A 477 -6.48 9.12 29.77
C THR A 477 -6.69 8.73 31.24
N SER A 478 -6.84 7.44 31.53
CA SER A 478 -7.01 6.93 32.88
C SER A 478 -5.76 7.14 33.74
N ASP A 479 -5.97 7.22 35.05
CA ASP A 479 -4.92 7.42 36.05
C ASP A 479 -3.80 6.39 35.94
N PHE A 480 -4.13 5.13 35.68
CA PHE A 480 -3.19 4.02 35.55
C PHE A 480 -3.27 3.37 34.18
N SER A 481 -3.05 4.15 33.11
CA SER A 481 -3.20 3.69 31.73
C SER A 481 -2.03 2.84 31.21
N CYS A 482 -0.85 2.88 31.83
CA CYS A 482 0.32 2.12 31.36
C CYS A 482 0.06 0.61 31.43
N LEU A 483 0.31 -0.13 30.34
CA LEU A 483 0.10 -1.58 30.28
C LEU A 483 1.11 -2.36 31.11
N TRP A 484 2.35 -1.88 31.18
CA TRP A 484 3.47 -2.60 31.79
C TRP A 484 3.70 -2.27 33.27
N CYS A 485 3.24 -1.12 33.76
CA CYS A 485 3.45 -0.74 35.17
C CYS A 485 2.27 0.01 35.80
N LEU A 486 2.23 0.05 37.14
CA LEU A 486 1.20 0.70 37.96
C LEU A 486 1.47 2.19 38.23
N ILE A 487 2.25 2.87 37.39
CA ILE A 487 2.53 4.30 37.57
C ILE A 487 1.26 5.14 37.42
N HIS A 488 1.06 6.08 38.33
CA HIS A 488 -0.01 7.07 38.26
C HIS A 488 0.31 8.16 37.23
N LYS A 489 -0.72 8.70 36.56
CA LYS A 489 -0.54 9.72 35.50
C LYS A 489 0.25 10.95 35.95
N HIS A 490 0.12 11.34 37.21
CA HIS A 490 0.83 12.49 37.77
C HIS A 490 2.32 12.23 37.98
N ASP A 491 2.74 10.97 38.12
CA ASP A 491 4.13 10.62 38.41
C ASP A 491 4.92 10.30 37.12
N ARG A 492 4.26 10.23 35.95
CA ARG A 492 4.89 9.90 34.65
C ARG A 492 5.99 10.85 34.22
N HIS A 493 6.01 12.06 34.77
CA HIS A 493 7.04 13.06 34.50
C HIS A 493 8.29 12.88 35.37
N ASP A 494 8.19 12.13 36.48
CA ASP A 494 9.28 11.93 37.43
C ASP A 494 10.27 10.90 36.89
N MET A 495 11.36 11.40 36.31
CA MET A 495 12.46 10.58 35.81
C MET A 495 13.54 10.30 36.87
N SER A 496 13.31 10.59 38.16
CA SER A 496 14.27 10.29 39.22
C SER A 496 14.50 8.78 39.40
N LYS A 497 13.54 7.95 38.99
CA LYS A 497 13.56 6.49 39.17
C LYS A 497 14.40 5.80 38.08
N GLU A 498 15.05 4.70 38.47
CA GLU A 498 15.76 3.81 37.55
C GLU A 498 14.80 2.86 36.83
N LEU A 499 15.23 2.26 35.71
CA LEU A 499 14.41 1.34 34.90
C LEU A 499 13.81 0.19 35.73
N LYS A 500 14.59 -0.37 36.67
CA LYS A 500 14.16 -1.47 37.55
C LYS A 500 12.91 -1.15 38.36
N TYR A 501 12.73 0.10 38.76
CA TYR A 501 11.55 0.55 39.50
C TYR A 501 10.24 0.29 38.73
N TYR A 502 10.27 0.35 37.40
CA TYR A 502 9.11 0.13 36.54
C TYR A 502 8.94 -1.35 36.16
N CYS A 503 10.04 -2.08 36.07
CA CYS A 503 10.09 -3.45 35.56
C CYS A 503 10.00 -4.53 36.65
N GLU A 504 10.07 -4.17 37.93
CA GLU A 504 10.01 -5.10 39.06
C GLU A 504 8.74 -4.91 39.92
N GLU A 505 8.38 -5.93 40.70
CA GLU A 505 7.31 -5.82 41.68
C GLU A 505 7.66 -4.77 42.75
N PRO A 506 6.68 -3.98 43.25
CA PRO A 506 5.24 -4.11 43.04
C PRO A 506 4.67 -3.31 41.86
N LEU A 507 5.50 -2.57 41.10
CA LEU A 507 5.01 -1.72 40.01
C LEU A 507 4.76 -2.50 38.71
N LYS A 508 5.56 -3.53 38.43
CA LYS A 508 5.40 -4.36 37.23
C LYS A 508 4.00 -4.95 37.20
N ARG A 509 3.32 -4.81 36.07
CA ARG A 509 2.08 -5.55 35.81
C ARG A 509 2.40 -6.92 35.27
N THR A 510 1.58 -7.88 35.68
CA THR A 510 1.52 -9.23 35.11
C THR A 510 0.12 -9.51 34.60
N LEU A 511 -0.04 -10.51 33.74
CA LEU A 511 -1.35 -10.91 33.23
C LEU A 511 -2.29 -11.33 34.37
N GLU A 512 -1.75 -12.00 35.39
CA GLU A 512 -2.46 -12.39 36.61
C GLU A 512 -2.95 -11.15 37.38
N SER A 513 -2.07 -10.15 37.55
CA SER A 513 -2.43 -8.90 38.22
C SER A 513 -3.57 -8.17 37.51
N ILE A 514 -3.59 -8.15 36.17
CA ILE A 514 -4.66 -7.52 35.39
C ILE A 514 -5.97 -8.29 35.59
N LYS A 515 -5.93 -9.63 35.52
CA LYS A 515 -7.11 -10.49 35.75
C LYS A 515 -7.69 -10.32 37.14
N GLU A 516 -6.86 -10.14 38.16
CA GLU A 516 -7.29 -9.90 39.54
C GLU A 516 -7.86 -8.49 39.72
N ASN A 517 -7.12 -7.47 39.25
CA ASN A 517 -7.52 -6.07 39.37
C ASN A 517 -8.83 -5.77 38.62
N ALA A 518 -9.08 -6.45 37.49
CA ALA A 518 -10.33 -6.36 36.74
C ALA A 518 -11.56 -6.81 37.56
N LYS A 519 -11.42 -7.75 38.52
CA LYS A 519 -12.54 -8.17 39.38
C LYS A 519 -13.03 -7.04 40.28
N ASN A 520 -12.13 -6.15 40.68
CA ASN A 520 -12.38 -5.08 41.63
C ASN A 520 -12.34 -3.68 40.99
N ASN A 521 -12.24 -3.58 39.66
CA ASN A 521 -12.05 -2.33 38.92
C ASN A 521 -10.87 -1.46 39.41
N LYS A 522 -9.79 -2.09 39.88
CA LYS A 522 -8.60 -1.42 40.41
C LYS A 522 -7.61 -1.07 39.31
N TYR A 523 -6.81 -0.01 39.54
CA TYR A 523 -5.71 0.41 38.67
C TYR A 523 -6.08 0.51 37.18
N SER A 524 -7.30 0.99 36.90
CA SER A 524 -7.82 1.14 35.54
C SER A 524 -8.01 -0.17 34.75
N CYS A 525 -7.97 -1.34 35.39
CA CYS A 525 -8.40 -2.60 34.80
C CYS A 525 -9.93 -2.70 34.90
N ALA A 526 -10.64 -2.67 33.77
CA ALA A 526 -12.11 -2.70 33.73
C ALA A 526 -12.65 -4.10 33.41
N HIS A 527 -11.94 -4.84 32.57
CA HIS A 527 -12.35 -6.15 32.08
C HIS A 527 -11.19 -7.13 32.10
N ARG A 528 -11.49 -8.42 31.98
CA ARG A 528 -10.44 -9.43 31.78
C ARG A 528 -9.86 -9.29 30.37
N PRO A 529 -8.55 -9.52 30.18
CA PRO A 529 -7.95 -9.57 28.85
C PRO A 529 -8.67 -10.57 27.94
N LEU A 530 -8.87 -10.19 26.68
CA LEU A 530 -9.45 -11.05 25.63
C LEU A 530 -8.42 -12.10 25.16
N LEU A 531 -7.13 -11.73 25.18
CA LEU A 531 -6.01 -12.59 24.87
C LEU A 531 -5.12 -12.80 26.10
N ASN A 532 -4.69 -14.03 26.33
CA ASN A 532 -3.82 -14.42 27.45
C ASN A 532 -2.33 -14.32 27.08
N ILE A 533 -1.93 -13.20 26.49
CA ILE A 533 -0.55 -12.96 26.05
C ILE A 533 0.25 -12.34 27.20
N SER A 534 1.50 -12.78 27.39
CA SER A 534 2.41 -12.14 28.35
C SER A 534 2.65 -10.68 27.96
N LEU A 535 2.75 -9.79 28.93
CA LEU A 535 3.04 -8.37 28.67
C LEU A 535 4.41 -8.15 28.01
N ASP A 536 5.33 -9.11 28.18
CA ASP A 536 6.64 -9.10 27.50
C ASP A 536 6.50 -9.36 25.98
N HIS A 537 5.37 -9.93 25.53
CA HIS A 537 5.03 -10.14 24.11
C HIS A 537 4.00 -9.13 23.59
N VAL A 538 3.68 -8.08 24.37
CA VAL A 538 2.84 -6.97 23.93
C VAL A 538 3.73 -5.82 23.48
N VAL A 539 3.70 -5.51 22.19
CA VAL A 539 4.63 -4.57 21.55
C VAL A 539 3.88 -3.31 21.09
N PRO A 540 4.29 -2.10 21.55
CA PRO A 540 3.72 -0.85 21.06
C PRO A 540 4.16 -0.57 19.63
N ASP A 541 3.37 0.23 18.93
CA ASP A 541 3.69 0.68 17.57
C ASP A 541 4.66 1.87 17.60
N GLU A 542 5.85 1.66 17.02
CA GLU A 542 6.93 2.64 16.90
C GLU A 542 6.54 3.86 16.03
N LEU A 543 5.84 3.63 14.92
CA LEU A 543 5.38 4.70 14.05
C LEU A 543 4.37 5.57 14.79
N HIS A 544 3.39 4.97 15.45
CA HIS A 544 2.39 5.73 16.21
C HIS A 544 2.99 6.49 17.40
N LEU A 545 4.00 5.93 18.07
CA LEU A 545 4.75 6.65 19.08
C LEU A 545 5.37 7.93 18.51
N MET A 546 6.06 7.82 17.36
CA MET A 546 6.65 8.96 16.66
C MET A 546 5.59 9.98 16.21
N LEU A 547 4.47 9.52 15.65
CA LEU A 547 3.37 10.39 15.23
C LEU A 547 2.86 11.23 16.40
N ARG A 548 2.63 10.61 17.56
CA ARG A 548 2.10 11.28 18.76
C ARG A 548 3.08 12.27 19.38
N VAL A 549 4.35 11.90 19.52
CA VAL A 549 5.36 12.81 20.08
C VAL A 549 5.57 14.01 19.15
N THR A 550 5.73 13.78 17.85
CA THR A 550 5.91 14.87 16.88
C THR A 550 4.67 15.77 16.80
N ASP A 551 3.45 15.25 16.94
CA ASP A 551 2.24 16.08 17.03
C ASP A 551 2.31 17.06 18.20
N VAL A 552 2.75 16.61 19.38
CA VAL A 552 2.92 17.47 20.55
C VAL A 552 4.00 18.52 20.30
N LEU A 553 5.14 18.13 19.74
CA LEU A 553 6.24 19.06 19.43
C LEU A 553 5.82 20.12 18.40
N THR A 554 5.17 19.71 17.31
CA THR A 554 4.66 20.63 16.28
C THR A 554 3.60 21.55 16.83
N LYS A 555 2.66 21.03 17.65
CA LYS A 555 1.65 21.85 18.30
C LYS A 555 2.27 22.91 19.21
N ASN A 556 3.28 22.56 19.99
CA ASN A 556 3.98 23.52 20.85
C ASN A 556 4.63 24.66 20.04
N LEU A 557 5.21 24.37 18.87
CA LEU A 557 5.75 25.40 17.97
C LEU A 557 4.66 26.35 17.45
N VAL A 558 3.50 25.78 17.05
CA VAL A 558 2.35 26.57 16.57
C VAL A 558 1.81 27.45 17.69
N ASP A 559 1.59 26.88 18.88
CA ASP A 559 1.07 27.59 20.05
C ASP A 559 2.02 28.73 20.48
N GLU A 560 3.34 28.50 20.44
CA GLU A 560 4.33 29.55 20.74
C GLU A 560 4.31 30.69 19.72
N ALA A 561 4.26 30.36 18.42
CA ALA A 561 4.21 31.36 17.34
C ALA A 561 2.92 32.19 17.41
N VAL A 562 1.78 31.55 17.63
CA VAL A 562 0.48 32.21 17.79
C VAL A 562 0.46 33.10 19.03
N ALA A 563 0.94 32.61 20.18
CA ALA A 563 1.00 33.40 21.41
C ALA A 563 1.91 34.62 21.25
N TRP A 564 3.00 34.48 20.50
CA TRP A 564 3.91 35.58 20.19
C TRP A 564 3.23 36.64 19.31
N ASP A 565 2.63 36.25 18.20
CA ASP A 565 1.86 37.16 17.34
C ASP A 565 0.73 37.83 18.13
N HIS A 566 0.01 37.10 18.98
CA HIS A 566 -1.04 37.67 19.84
C HIS A 566 -0.48 38.76 20.75
N LYS A 567 0.63 38.50 21.45
CA LYS A 567 1.28 39.46 22.36
C LYS A 567 1.74 40.73 21.64
N GLU A 568 2.30 40.62 20.45
CA GLU A 568 2.72 41.78 19.65
C GLU A 568 1.54 42.57 19.07
N ASN A 569 0.38 41.93 18.92
CA ASN A 569 -0.84 42.52 18.37
C ASN A 569 -1.79 43.12 19.42
N LEU A 570 -1.59 42.85 20.73
CA LEU A 570 -2.44 43.32 21.83
C LEU A 570 -2.72 44.83 21.78
N ASN A 571 -1.72 45.63 21.45
CA ASN A 571 -1.80 47.09 21.42
C ASN A 571 -1.96 47.69 20.01
N LYS A 572 -2.20 46.85 18.99
CA LYS A 572 -2.30 47.27 17.58
C LYS A 572 -3.75 47.26 17.11
N ALA A 573 -4.12 48.28 16.32
CA ALA A 573 -5.41 48.33 15.64
C ALA A 573 -5.55 47.14 14.68
N PRO A 574 -6.78 46.63 14.40
CA PRO A 574 -6.97 45.45 13.55
C PRO A 574 -6.29 45.50 12.18
N CYS A 575 -6.21 46.69 11.56
CA CYS A 575 -5.53 46.90 10.27
C CYS A 575 -4.00 46.84 10.33
N GLN A 576 -3.41 46.86 11.53
CA GLN A 576 -1.97 46.84 11.78
C GLN A 576 -1.49 45.54 12.42
N ARG A 577 -2.40 44.58 12.65
CA ARG A 577 -2.07 43.27 13.21
C ARG A 577 -1.37 42.41 12.15
N THR A 578 -0.34 41.68 12.56
CA THR A 578 0.48 40.84 11.68
C THR A 578 0.57 39.42 12.21
N THR A 579 0.71 38.44 11.33
CA THR A 579 0.95 37.01 11.64
C THR A 579 2.39 36.61 11.30
N ALA A 580 3.34 37.47 11.65
CA ALA A 580 4.71 37.35 11.16
C ALA A 580 5.39 36.07 11.64
N HIS A 581 5.17 35.70 12.91
CA HIS A 581 5.78 34.51 13.51
C HIS A 581 5.13 33.23 12.99
N VAL A 582 3.80 33.22 12.87
CA VAL A 582 3.07 32.11 12.25
C VAL A 582 3.49 31.91 10.79
N ASP A 583 3.67 33.00 10.02
CA ASP A 583 4.06 32.90 8.62
C ASP A 583 5.54 32.52 8.45
N ALA A 584 6.43 32.95 9.36
CA ALA A 584 7.80 32.47 9.40
C ALA A 584 7.87 30.96 9.67
N LEU A 585 7.08 30.45 10.63
CA LEU A 585 6.99 29.02 10.91
C LEU A 585 6.49 28.22 9.70
N LYS A 586 5.43 28.71 9.01
CA LYS A 586 4.95 28.09 7.76
C LYS A 586 6.03 28.07 6.69
N GLN A 587 6.79 29.16 6.52
CA GLN A 587 7.87 29.24 5.54
C GLN A 587 9.02 28.28 5.86
N ALA A 588 9.40 28.15 7.14
CA ALA A 588 10.40 27.17 7.55
C ALA A 588 9.97 25.74 7.24
N ILE A 589 8.74 25.36 7.59
CA ILE A 589 8.21 24.03 7.29
C ILE A 589 8.09 23.81 5.78
N ALA A 590 7.61 24.81 5.03
CA ALA A 590 7.53 24.76 3.57
C ALA A 590 8.91 24.58 2.92
N SER A 591 9.95 25.19 3.47
CA SER A 591 11.32 25.02 2.98
C SER A 591 11.89 23.61 3.21
N CYS A 592 11.25 22.78 4.05
CA CYS A 592 11.56 21.36 4.19
C CYS A 592 10.88 20.49 3.10
N GLY A 593 10.09 21.10 2.21
CA GLY A 593 9.35 20.40 1.15
C GLY A 593 7.95 19.95 1.57
N ILE A 594 7.40 20.46 2.69
CA ILE A 594 6.12 20.02 3.25
C ILE A 594 5.09 21.15 3.16
N SER A 595 3.90 20.84 2.65
CA SER A 595 2.79 21.80 2.66
C SER A 595 2.20 21.91 4.06
N PHE A 596 2.25 23.09 4.67
CA PHE A 596 1.79 23.30 6.04
C PHE A 596 1.01 24.60 6.18
N ASN A 597 -0.20 24.48 6.72
CA ASN A 597 -1.11 25.58 6.98
C ASN A 597 -1.59 25.51 8.43
N ILE A 598 -1.90 26.67 8.98
CA ILE A 598 -2.43 26.85 10.34
C ILE A 598 -3.70 27.69 10.21
N TRP A 599 -4.78 27.27 10.85
CA TRP A 599 -6.05 27.96 10.86
C TRP A 599 -6.68 27.93 12.25
N GLU A 600 -7.51 28.93 12.55
CA GLU A 600 -8.26 28.95 13.80
C GLU A 600 -9.54 28.13 13.65
N LYS A 601 -9.79 27.24 14.61
CA LYS A 601 -11.02 26.48 14.70
C LYS A 601 -12.18 27.43 15.00
N LYS A 602 -13.31 27.21 14.34
CA LYS A 602 -14.56 27.93 14.62
C LYS A 602 -15.43 27.12 15.57
N ASN A 603 -16.04 27.80 16.55
CA ASN A 603 -17.08 27.23 17.38
C ASN A 603 -18.32 26.88 16.55
N ALA A 604 -19.24 26.09 17.11
CA ALA A 604 -20.52 25.79 16.47
C ALA A 604 -21.30 27.06 16.06
N ASP A 605 -21.10 28.15 16.80
CA ASP A 605 -21.69 29.47 16.54
C ASP A 605 -20.96 30.28 15.45
N GLY A 606 -19.96 29.71 14.79
CA GLY A 606 -19.14 30.36 13.75
C GLY A 606 -18.10 31.36 14.26
N LYS A 607 -18.04 31.60 15.58
CA LYS A 607 -17.05 32.48 16.23
C LYS A 607 -15.68 31.81 16.37
N ALA A 608 -14.63 32.62 16.38
CA ALA A 608 -13.26 32.26 16.72
C ALA A 608 -13.21 31.52 18.08
N SER A 609 -12.58 30.35 18.11
CA SER A 609 -12.50 29.52 19.32
C SER A 609 -11.24 29.78 20.16
N GLY A 610 -10.26 30.51 19.64
CA GLY A 610 -8.94 30.63 20.23
C GLY A 610 -8.07 29.37 20.12
N LEU A 611 -8.61 28.28 19.55
CA LEU A 611 -7.88 27.03 19.30
C LEU A 611 -7.42 27.00 17.84
N PHE A 612 -6.13 26.74 17.64
CA PHE A 612 -5.54 26.63 16.31
C PHE A 612 -5.37 25.16 15.93
N GLU A 613 -5.74 24.85 14.70
CA GLU A 613 -5.51 23.56 14.05
C GLU A 613 -4.52 23.78 12.89
N PHE A 614 -3.86 22.70 12.47
CA PHE A 614 -2.86 22.74 11.42
C PHE A 614 -2.98 21.53 10.51
N THR A 615 -2.31 21.58 9.35
CA THR A 615 -2.31 20.51 8.36
C THR A 615 -1.91 19.18 9.00
N SER A 616 -2.76 18.16 8.89
CA SER A 616 -2.42 16.81 9.32
C SER A 616 -1.27 16.27 8.48
N LEU A 617 -0.16 15.91 9.14
CA LEU A 617 1.06 15.45 8.49
C LEU A 617 1.15 13.93 8.49
N MET A 618 1.58 13.36 7.37
CA MET A 618 1.80 11.91 7.24
C MET A 618 3.11 11.50 7.93
N GLY A 619 3.29 10.20 8.17
CA GLY A 619 4.51 9.66 8.80
C GLY A 619 5.80 10.02 8.06
N SER A 620 5.77 10.04 6.71
CA SER A 620 6.90 10.49 5.88
C SER A 620 7.26 11.96 6.13
N ASP A 621 6.24 12.83 6.23
CA ASP A 621 6.43 14.26 6.43
C ASP A 621 7.02 14.55 7.80
N LYS A 622 6.53 13.86 8.84
CA LYS A 622 7.06 13.98 10.20
C LYS A 622 8.51 13.51 10.31
N LYS A 623 8.90 12.45 9.58
CA LYS A 623 10.31 12.02 9.49
C LYS A 623 11.20 13.10 8.86
N ILE A 624 10.72 13.76 7.81
CA ILE A 624 11.43 14.91 7.20
C ILE A 624 11.53 16.07 8.19
N LEU A 625 10.45 16.40 8.92
CA LEU A 625 10.49 17.47 9.92
C LEU A 625 11.53 17.21 11.01
N MET A 626 11.56 16.01 11.59
CA MET A 626 12.53 15.68 12.64
C MET A 626 13.98 15.88 12.18
N LYS A 627 14.26 15.62 10.91
CA LYS A 627 15.61 15.72 10.34
C LYS A 627 15.97 17.13 9.89
N GLU A 628 15.08 17.83 9.20
CA GLU A 628 15.39 19.04 8.44
C GLU A 628 14.92 20.35 9.10
N LEU A 629 13.97 20.28 10.05
CA LEU A 629 13.41 21.45 10.73
C LEU A 629 14.35 22.08 11.79
N PRO A 630 15.05 21.32 12.66
CA PRO A 630 15.83 21.89 13.76
C PRO A 630 16.79 23.04 13.38
N PRO A 631 17.59 22.97 12.29
CA PRO A 631 18.49 24.07 11.95
C PRO A 631 17.75 25.35 11.53
N LYS A 632 16.50 25.23 11.07
CA LYS A 632 15.68 26.34 10.56
C LYS A 632 14.87 27.04 11.65
N LEU A 633 14.74 26.42 12.81
CA LEU A 633 14.03 27.00 13.96
C LEU A 633 14.85 28.10 14.66
N LYS A 634 16.16 28.14 14.44
CA LYS A 634 17.10 29.04 15.13
C LYS A 634 16.76 30.53 14.98
N ASP A 635 16.23 30.92 13.83
CA ASP A 635 15.92 32.31 13.50
C ASP A 635 14.44 32.69 13.73
N ILE A 636 13.59 31.72 14.10
CA ILE A 636 12.12 31.87 14.11
C ILE A 636 11.55 31.78 15.53
N LEU A 637 12.25 31.09 16.44
CA LEU A 637 11.81 30.92 17.82
C LEU A 637 12.29 32.05 18.74
N LYS A 638 11.67 32.15 19.91
CA LYS A 638 12.10 33.13 20.92
C LYS A 638 13.53 32.82 21.36
N PRO A 639 14.42 33.82 21.50
CA PRO A 639 15.82 33.58 21.86
C PRO A 639 16.03 32.80 23.17
N LYS A 640 15.08 32.88 24.11
CA LYS A 640 15.15 32.20 25.41
C LYS A 640 14.90 30.68 25.31
N SER A 641 13.91 30.27 24.53
CA SER A 641 13.47 28.87 24.40
C SER A 641 14.10 28.16 23.19
N CYS A 642 14.61 28.91 22.21
CA CYS A 642 15.09 28.41 20.93
C CYS A 642 16.10 27.26 21.04
N ASN A 643 17.20 27.44 21.79
CA ASN A 643 18.25 26.42 21.87
C ASN A 643 17.72 25.11 22.48
N THR A 644 16.90 25.22 23.53
CA THR A 644 16.27 24.08 24.20
C THR A 644 15.31 23.35 23.25
N ILE A 645 14.48 24.08 22.50
CA ILE A 645 13.55 23.49 21.53
C ILE A 645 14.30 22.76 20.42
N VAL A 646 15.32 23.39 19.82
CA VAL A 646 16.15 22.76 18.78
C VAL A 646 16.75 21.45 19.31
N GLN A 647 17.31 21.47 20.52
CA GLN A 647 17.89 20.29 21.15
C GLN A 647 16.86 19.20 21.43
N ILE A 648 15.63 19.54 21.84
CA ILE A 648 14.54 18.57 22.03
C ILE A 648 14.23 17.83 20.72
N TRP A 649 14.17 18.55 19.60
CA TRP A 649 13.91 17.93 18.29
C TRP A 649 15.07 17.04 17.83
N GLU A 650 16.32 17.51 17.96
CA GLU A 650 17.52 16.75 17.59
C GLU A 650 17.66 15.47 18.43
N ASN A 651 17.51 15.59 19.76
CA ASN A 651 17.59 14.45 20.68
C ASN A 651 16.45 13.45 20.44
N PHE A 652 15.24 13.92 20.11
CA PHE A 652 14.14 13.00 19.77
C PHE A 652 14.41 12.24 18.46
N HIS A 653 14.96 12.91 17.45
CA HIS A 653 15.37 12.25 16.21
C HIS A 653 16.42 11.17 16.46
N GLU A 654 17.39 11.44 17.34
CA GLU A 654 18.38 10.46 17.77
C GLU A 654 17.74 9.26 18.47
N LEU A 655 16.87 9.50 19.47
CA LEU A 655 16.14 8.44 20.17
C LEU A 655 15.32 7.57 19.21
N TYR A 656 14.61 8.20 18.28
CA TYR A 656 13.82 7.48 17.28
C TYR A 656 14.70 6.63 16.36
N THR A 657 15.89 7.12 16.00
CA THR A 657 16.86 6.34 15.21
C THR A 657 17.38 5.14 16.01
N MET A 658 17.60 5.30 17.32
CA MET A 658 18.03 4.20 18.18
C MET A 658 16.98 3.10 18.34
N LEU A 659 15.69 3.42 18.27
CA LEU A 659 14.62 2.41 18.34
C LEU A 659 14.64 1.42 17.16
N GLY A 660 15.23 1.81 16.03
CA GLY A 660 15.30 0.97 14.82
C GLY A 660 16.48 0.01 14.78
N GLU A 661 17.30 -0.08 15.84
CA GLU A 661 18.45 -0.96 15.90
C GLU A 661 18.02 -2.43 16.02
N SER A 662 18.52 -3.29 15.14
CA SER A 662 18.30 -4.74 15.21
C SER A 662 19.18 -5.37 16.29
N ASP A 663 18.60 -6.27 17.09
CA ASP A 663 19.30 -7.02 18.16
C ASP A 663 20.18 -6.15 19.08
N PRO A 664 19.60 -5.13 19.76
CA PRO A 664 20.37 -4.21 20.59
C PRO A 664 20.98 -4.93 21.79
N SER A 665 22.21 -4.55 22.16
CA SER A 665 22.85 -5.03 23.39
C SER A 665 22.23 -4.43 24.65
N ASP A 666 22.40 -5.08 25.80
CA ASP A 666 21.92 -4.54 27.09
C ASP A 666 22.48 -3.13 27.39
N GLU A 667 23.73 -2.88 26.99
CA GLU A 667 24.37 -1.57 27.12
C GLU A 667 23.71 -0.51 26.23
N TYR A 668 23.30 -0.91 25.02
CA TYR A 668 22.56 -0.06 24.10
C TYR A 668 21.18 0.32 24.67
N ILE A 669 20.48 -0.66 25.25
CA ILE A 669 19.17 -0.45 25.90
C ILE A 669 19.31 0.50 27.09
N GLN A 670 20.34 0.33 27.92
CA GLN A 670 20.60 1.24 29.04
C GLN A 670 20.92 2.66 28.55
N THR A 671 21.70 2.78 27.49
CA THR A 671 22.03 4.07 26.86
C THR A 671 20.77 4.76 26.33
N PHE A 672 19.89 4.01 25.66
CA PHE A 672 18.61 4.50 25.20
C PHE A 672 17.76 5.03 26.38
N PHE A 673 17.68 4.28 27.47
CA PHE A 673 16.92 4.68 28.66
C PHE A 673 17.45 6.00 29.26
N GLU A 674 18.76 6.13 29.43
CA GLU A 674 19.36 7.36 29.98
C GLU A 674 19.16 8.57 29.05
N LYS A 675 19.27 8.38 27.74
CA LYS A 675 18.97 9.44 26.77
C LYS A 675 17.51 9.85 26.79
N ALA A 676 16.59 8.89 26.87
CA ALA A 676 15.15 9.16 26.96
C ALA A 676 14.81 9.93 28.24
N LYS A 677 15.43 9.55 29.37
CA LYS A 677 15.33 10.27 30.64
C LYS A 677 15.81 11.71 30.52
N HIS A 678 17.00 11.93 29.95
CA HIS A 678 17.51 13.29 29.72
C HIS A 678 16.59 14.11 28.80
N TRP A 679 16.03 13.48 27.76
CA TRP A 679 15.09 14.13 26.86
C TRP A 679 13.81 14.58 27.58
N ILE A 680 13.22 13.74 28.43
CA ILE A 680 12.04 14.09 29.22
C ILE A 680 12.35 15.22 30.21
N VAL A 681 13.52 15.18 30.86
CA VAL A 681 13.94 16.26 31.77
C VAL A 681 14.12 17.59 31.03
N LEU A 682 14.73 17.56 29.83
CA LEU A 682 14.89 18.74 28.98
C LEU A 682 13.53 19.28 28.53
N PHE A 683 12.62 18.40 28.10
CA PHE A 683 11.26 18.76 27.74
C PHE A 683 10.52 19.42 28.92
N ASN A 684 10.63 18.84 30.12
CA ASN A 684 10.03 19.38 31.34
C ASN A 684 10.67 20.69 31.81
N SER A 685 11.92 21.01 31.43
CA SER A 685 12.53 22.30 31.79
C SER A 685 11.82 23.50 31.13
N LEU A 686 11.05 23.26 30.06
CA LEU A 686 10.19 24.25 29.43
C LEU A 686 8.83 24.36 30.15
N ALA A 687 8.49 23.42 31.04
CA ALA A 687 7.26 23.45 31.81
C ALA A 687 7.35 24.55 32.88
N GLY A 688 6.69 25.67 32.62
CA GLY A 688 6.70 26.85 33.48
C GLY A 688 7.09 28.16 32.78
N GLU A 689 7.60 28.11 31.54
CA GLU A 689 7.91 29.32 30.76
C GLU A 689 6.78 29.76 29.81
N CYS A 690 5.74 28.95 29.65
CA CYS A 690 4.48 29.33 29.01
C CYS A 690 3.52 29.92 30.06
N GLU A 691 3.88 31.05 30.65
CA GLU A 691 2.86 31.98 31.15
C GLU A 691 2.12 32.58 29.95
N GLY A 692 0.80 32.64 30.05
CA GLY A 692 -0.12 33.05 28.98
C GLY A 692 0.06 34.46 28.42
#